data_AF-A0A8J1JR65-F1
#
_entry.id   AF-A0A8J1JR65-F1
#
_cell.length_a   1.000
_cell.length_b   1.000
_cell.length_c   1.000
_cell.angle_alpha   90.00
_cell.angle_beta   90.00
_cell.angle_gamma   90.00
#
_symmetry.space_group_name_H-M   'P 1'
#
loop_
_entity.id
_entity.type
_entity.pdbx_description
1 polymer ?
#
loop_
_entity_poly.entity_id
_entity_poly.type
_entity_poly.pdbx_seq_one_letter_code
_entity_poly.pdbx_strand_id
1 'polypeptide(L)'
;MKLKLIKSITNPVCGTIFDVSKATITILCNGLEGRYVSVVIPGREEYLTLCEVEVYGRESNNVKAVNVARLGDVRQSSTYEPHYSAETAIDGIIETDISIHPCTHTFEDNPAWWRLDLKKVYKIETVLLVNRRDCCSERLLGAEIRVGNSADNDNPVCGAITNVTQATISLSCDWLLGRYVSVVIPGRAEYLTLCEVEVFGEEANNVTAVNVARLGDVRQSSTYEPHYSAETAIDGIIETDISIHPCTHTFDDNPAWWRLDLKKVYKVDSVVIVNRRDCCSERLLEAEIRVGNSADNDNPVCGNITNISQATITLHCNGTEGRYVSVVIPGRAEYLTLCEVEVYGEESNNSIAVNVARLGDVRQSSTYEPHYSAETAIDGIIETDISIHPCTHTFEDNPAWWRLDLKKVYKVDSVVIVNRRDCCSERLLEAEIRVGDSADNNNPVCDTIKVGSQGTITLCCEGLEGRYVSVVIPGREENLSLCEVEVYGQEAKAVEVNLARLGDVKQSSTYRPEYNAATAVDGNKNSNMMLGSCSHTNSDNPAWWQLDLKKRYQVEKVVIVNRGDCCGERLRGAEVRVGNSADNNNPVCGAITDASQATITLPCKGMKGRYVSVVIPGRNEYLTLCEVEVYGQEAKPDAVVNLAKSGRARQSSTYRPEYNAAAAIDGDKGTNIFQHPCSHTNPDNPAWWQLDLTKKYNIESVVIVNRGDCCSERLRGAEIRVGIFPFINSPVCDTVTDVSKPTITLNCNGMVGQYISVVIPGRQEYLTLCEVEVYGQEICLFFIRMKCIVVLLVGISMGWVHSCSPPPGANNLAQSGDVKQSSTFGAQYTAQKAVDGNKDTNMFQNSCSHTNNDKPSWWQLDLKKNYNIDTIVIANRGDCCAERLLRAEIRVGNSPDNNNPVCATITDVSKLTFPVCCNGMEGRYVSVVISDRAEYLQLCEVEVYGQEAKPADVNLARLGEASQSSTFSPKYNAAAAIDGNKDTNMMAGSCSHTNSDNPAWWQLDLKKRYQVEKVVIVNRGDCCGERLRGAEIRVGDSPDNNNPVCATVTDVSQLTLTLSCKGIPGRYVSVVIPGRAEYLQLCEVEVYGKEAESDGVKLCW
;
A
#
# COMPACT_ATOMS: atom_id res chain seq x y z
N MET A 1 61.50 11.41 13.37
CA MET A 1 60.79 10.78 12.24
C MET A 1 61.11 11.61 10.99
N LYS A 2 61.83 11.06 10.00
CA LYS A 2 62.14 11.78 8.75
C LYS A 2 60.86 11.84 7.90
N LEU A 3 60.21 12.99 7.82
CA LEU A 3 59.11 13.21 6.87
C LEU A 3 59.70 13.48 5.48
N LYS A 4 59.47 12.54 4.55
CA LYS A 4 59.72 12.73 3.13
C LYS A 4 58.52 13.49 2.56
N LEU A 5 58.78 14.59 1.85
CA LEU A 5 57.79 15.44 1.20
C LEU A 5 56.76 14.61 0.41
N ILE A 6 55.48 14.74 0.78
CA ILE A 6 54.35 14.36 -0.07
C ILE A 6 54.27 15.40 -1.18
N LYS A 7 54.51 14.96 -2.42
CA LYS A 7 54.27 15.74 -3.63
C LYS A 7 52.76 15.72 -3.91
N SER A 8 52.17 16.92 -3.85
CA SER A 8 50.84 17.35 -4.32
C SER A 8 49.73 16.29 -4.47
N ILE A 9 48.85 16.24 -3.48
CA ILE A 9 47.40 16.11 -3.75
C ILE A 9 46.84 17.51 -3.55
N THR A 10 46.25 18.09 -4.60
CA THR A 10 45.66 19.42 -4.60
C THR A 10 44.34 19.40 -3.83
N ASN A 11 44.40 19.42 -2.50
CA ASN A 11 43.23 19.71 -1.69
C ASN A 11 42.89 21.21 -1.80
N PRO A 12 41.60 21.58 -1.95
CA PRO A 12 41.21 22.99 -1.99
C PRO A 12 41.51 23.67 -0.64
N VAL A 13 42.22 24.80 -0.69
CA VAL A 13 42.59 25.55 0.51
C VAL A 13 41.49 26.55 0.83
N CYS A 14 40.80 26.36 1.97
CA CYS A 14 39.75 27.28 2.43
C CYS A 14 40.28 28.69 2.76
N GLY A 15 41.50 28.81 3.28
CA GLY A 15 42.15 30.10 3.52
C GLY A 15 43.47 29.94 4.26
N THR A 16 44.19 31.04 4.49
CA THR A 16 45.49 31.05 5.17
C THR A 16 45.46 32.06 6.32
N ILE A 17 45.97 31.66 7.49
CA ILE A 17 46.05 32.51 8.69
C ILE A 17 47.35 33.30 8.65
N PHE A 18 47.25 34.63 8.54
CA PHE A 18 48.42 35.52 8.46
C PHE A 18 48.66 36.34 9.74
N ASP A 19 47.68 36.44 10.62
CA ASP A 19 47.76 37.23 11.87
C ASP A 19 47.21 36.40 13.04
N VAL A 20 48.09 36.07 13.98
CA VAL A 20 47.80 35.27 15.19
C VAL A 20 47.70 36.14 16.46
N SER A 21 47.65 37.46 16.32
CA SER A 21 47.52 38.39 17.46
C SER A 21 46.13 38.41 18.09
N LYS A 22 45.15 37.77 17.44
CA LYS A 22 43.75 37.70 17.89
C LYS A 22 43.44 36.34 18.51
N ALA A 23 42.67 36.36 19.59
CA ALA A 23 42.23 35.16 20.31
C ALA A 23 41.24 34.28 19.49
N THR A 24 40.55 34.86 18.51
CA THR A 24 39.62 34.15 17.62
C THR A 24 39.86 34.61 16.18
N ILE A 25 39.93 33.64 15.26
CA ILE A 25 40.24 33.87 13.84
C ILE A 25 39.18 33.14 13.01
N THR A 26 38.48 33.87 12.14
CA THR A 26 37.41 33.32 11.29
C THR A 26 37.82 33.36 9.82
N ILE A 27 37.62 32.25 9.10
CA ILE A 27 37.96 32.09 7.68
C ILE A 27 36.72 31.65 6.92
N LEU A 28 36.45 32.27 5.77
CA LEU A 28 35.29 31.95 4.93
C LEU A 28 35.69 31.01 3.78
N CYS A 29 35.12 29.81 3.75
CA CYS A 29 35.48 28.75 2.78
C CYS A 29 34.65 28.76 1.47
N ASN A 30 33.80 29.76 1.23
CA ASN A 30 33.05 29.99 -0.02
C ASN A 30 32.44 28.74 -0.71
N GLY A 31 31.82 27.84 0.05
CA GLY A 31 31.10 26.69 -0.50
C GLY A 31 31.98 25.50 -0.91
N LEU A 32 33.21 25.42 -0.40
CA LEU A 32 34.02 24.21 -0.53
C LEU A 32 33.37 23.02 0.20
N GLU A 33 33.33 21.87 -0.48
CA GLU A 33 32.73 20.63 0.02
C GLU A 33 33.81 19.66 0.49
N GLY A 34 33.63 19.04 1.67
CA GLY A 34 34.58 18.07 2.21
C GLY A 34 34.16 17.52 3.58
N ARG A 35 34.61 16.29 3.88
CA ARG A 35 34.30 15.60 5.16
C ARG A 35 35.26 15.96 6.30
N TYR A 36 36.47 16.43 5.98
CA TYR A 36 37.51 16.77 6.96
C TYR A 36 38.05 18.18 6.73
N VAL A 37 38.33 18.90 7.81
CA VAL A 37 39.07 20.17 7.79
C VAL A 37 40.43 19.92 8.46
N SER A 38 41.51 20.22 7.74
CA SER A 38 42.87 20.07 8.25
C SER A 38 43.54 21.44 8.36
N VAL A 39 44.07 21.76 9.55
CA VAL A 39 44.90 22.94 9.78
C VAL A 39 46.35 22.50 9.79
N VAL A 40 47.16 23.09 8.91
CA VAL A 40 48.56 22.69 8.72
C VAL A 40 49.46 23.92 8.78
N ILE A 41 50.61 23.81 9.44
CA ILE A 41 51.69 24.80 9.35
C ILE A 41 52.61 24.35 8.20
N PRO A 42 52.54 24.99 7.02
CA PRO A 42 53.30 24.50 5.87
C PRO A 42 54.79 24.78 6.04
N GLY A 43 55.61 23.74 5.94
CA GLY A 43 57.06 23.85 5.81
C GLY A 43 57.82 24.24 7.09
N ARG A 44 57.22 24.11 8.28
CA ARG A 44 57.88 24.31 9.58
C ARG A 44 57.64 23.13 10.51
N GLU A 45 58.62 22.79 11.35
CA GLU A 45 58.57 21.67 12.31
C GLU A 45 58.12 22.12 13.72
N GLU A 46 57.20 23.08 13.80
CA GLU A 46 56.71 23.64 15.07
C GLU A 46 55.45 22.89 15.55
N TYR A 47 55.16 22.94 16.85
CA TYR A 47 53.96 22.34 17.43
C TYR A 47 52.71 23.20 17.10
N LEU A 48 51.70 22.59 16.47
CA LEU A 48 50.40 23.21 16.27
C LEU A 48 49.58 23.10 17.56
N THR A 49 49.27 24.24 18.19
CA THR A 49 48.41 24.31 19.38
C THR A 49 47.11 25.05 19.06
N LEU A 50 45.96 24.38 19.22
CA LEU A 50 44.63 24.92 19.00
C LEU A 50 43.76 24.64 20.24
N CYS A 51 42.97 25.61 20.68
CA CYS A 51 42.07 25.45 21.82
C CYS A 51 40.71 24.88 21.41
N GLU A 52 40.10 25.44 20.36
CA GLU A 52 38.81 25.01 19.83
C GLU A 52 38.72 25.36 18.34
N VAL A 53 38.11 24.49 17.54
CA VAL A 53 37.90 24.72 16.10
C VAL A 53 36.43 24.46 15.79
N GLU A 54 35.73 25.50 15.37
CA GLU A 54 34.32 25.43 14.98
C GLU A 54 34.19 25.57 13.46
N VAL A 55 33.39 24.68 12.85
CA VAL A 55 33.15 24.65 11.40
C VAL A 55 31.65 24.81 11.15
N TYR A 56 31.29 25.79 10.33
CA TYR A 56 29.91 26.10 9.99
C TYR A 56 29.65 25.86 8.51
N GLY A 57 28.69 25.00 8.20
CA GLY A 57 28.30 24.62 6.84
C GLY A 57 26.88 24.06 6.78
N ARG A 58 26.37 23.83 5.57
CA ARG A 58 25.08 23.15 5.32
C ARG A 58 25.35 21.75 4.81
N GLU A 59 24.51 20.79 5.17
CA GLU A 59 24.60 19.41 4.69
C GLU A 59 24.38 19.39 3.16
N SER A 60 25.28 18.74 2.41
CA SER A 60 25.13 18.57 0.96
C SER A 60 24.10 17.46 0.71
N ASN A 61 23.10 17.71 -0.14
CA ASN A 61 21.93 16.84 -0.33
C ASN A 61 22.20 15.57 -1.15
N ASN A 62 23.44 15.06 -1.20
CA ASN A 62 23.74 13.75 -1.76
C ASN A 62 23.88 12.72 -0.63
N VAL A 63 22.97 11.74 -0.68
CA VAL A 63 22.85 10.46 0.04
C VAL A 63 23.96 10.15 1.05
N LYS A 64 23.56 9.90 2.31
CA LYS A 64 24.40 9.32 3.37
C LYS A 64 25.10 8.05 2.87
N ALA A 65 26.40 8.09 2.61
CA ALA A 65 27.22 6.89 2.57
C ALA A 65 27.41 6.37 4.01
N VAL A 66 26.50 5.51 4.47
CA VAL A 66 26.60 4.84 5.76
C VAL A 66 27.60 3.70 5.64
N ASN A 67 28.54 3.56 6.60
CA ASN A 67 29.33 2.33 6.72
C ASN A 67 28.41 1.20 7.19
N VAL A 68 28.02 0.33 6.26
CA VAL A 68 27.04 -0.74 6.50
C VAL A 68 27.66 -1.98 7.16
N ALA A 69 28.99 -2.04 7.25
CA ALA A 69 29.70 -3.21 7.79
C ALA A 69 29.48 -3.42 9.29
N ARG A 70 29.33 -2.34 10.06
CA ARG A 70 29.23 -2.38 11.53
C ARG A 70 27.96 -3.04 12.08
N LEU A 71 26.98 -3.31 11.22
CA LEU A 71 25.71 -3.95 11.57
C LEU A 71 25.64 -5.40 11.07
N GLY A 72 26.69 -5.90 10.41
CA GLY A 72 26.73 -7.23 9.82
C GLY A 72 27.36 -8.29 10.73
N ASP A 73 27.13 -9.56 10.37
CA ASP A 73 27.77 -10.70 11.03
C ASP A 73 29.02 -11.11 10.26
N VAL A 74 30.09 -11.45 10.96
CA VAL A 74 31.36 -11.78 10.34
C VAL A 74 31.82 -13.21 10.67
N ARG A 75 32.55 -13.81 9.74
CA ARG A 75 33.19 -15.12 9.88
C ARG A 75 34.54 -15.11 9.19
N GLN A 76 35.43 -16.00 9.59
CA GLN A 76 36.71 -16.22 8.92
C GLN A 76 37.01 -17.72 8.80
N SER A 77 37.91 -18.08 7.88
CA SER A 77 38.29 -19.46 7.57
C SER A 77 38.75 -20.23 8.81
N SER A 78 39.52 -19.57 9.66
CA SER A 78 39.95 -20.07 10.96
C SER A 78 40.34 -18.91 11.87
N THR A 79 40.42 -19.14 13.18
CA THR A 79 40.80 -18.10 14.16
C THR A 79 42.07 -18.51 14.88
N TYR A 80 43.16 -17.77 14.71
CA TYR A 80 44.47 -18.10 15.29
C TYR A 80 44.42 -18.19 16.81
N GLU A 81 43.85 -17.17 17.47
CA GLU A 81 43.57 -17.14 18.90
C GLU A 81 42.28 -16.34 19.17
N PRO A 82 41.59 -16.55 20.31
CA PRO A 82 40.27 -15.96 20.56
C PRO A 82 40.17 -14.43 20.46
N HIS A 83 41.27 -13.71 20.67
CA HIS A 83 41.31 -12.25 20.59
C HIS A 83 41.52 -11.72 19.15
N TYR A 84 41.83 -12.58 18.18
CA TYR A 84 41.95 -12.24 16.75
C TYR A 84 40.72 -12.68 15.93
N SER A 85 39.54 -12.53 16.54
CA SER A 85 38.29 -12.99 15.98
C SER A 85 37.85 -12.11 14.79
N ALA A 86 36.93 -12.64 13.97
CA ALA A 86 36.45 -11.97 12.76
C ALA A 86 35.86 -10.57 13.03
N GLU A 87 35.29 -10.37 14.23
CA GLU A 87 34.62 -9.15 14.69
C GLU A 87 35.56 -7.97 14.86
N THR A 88 36.85 -8.23 15.14
CA THR A 88 37.86 -7.17 15.28
C THR A 88 38.08 -6.38 13.99
N ALA A 89 37.68 -6.93 12.84
CA ALA A 89 37.76 -6.24 11.57
C ALA A 89 36.58 -5.29 11.28
N ILE A 90 35.58 -5.17 12.15
CA ILE A 90 34.44 -4.23 12.00
C ILE A 90 34.12 -3.48 13.30
N ASP A 91 35.06 -3.45 14.25
CA ASP A 91 34.87 -2.85 15.56
C ASP A 91 35.01 -1.32 15.54
N GLY A 92 35.48 -0.77 14.40
CA GLY A 92 35.63 0.66 14.17
C GLY A 92 36.97 1.22 14.61
N ILE A 93 37.94 0.38 14.96
CA ILE A 93 39.28 0.76 15.42
C ILE A 93 40.28 0.54 14.28
N ILE A 94 40.81 1.64 13.73
CA ILE A 94 41.75 1.63 12.60
C ILE A 94 43.22 1.46 13.02
N GLU A 95 43.51 0.95 14.22
CA GLU A 95 44.88 0.74 14.69
C GLU A 95 45.55 -0.36 13.84
N THR A 96 46.79 -0.12 13.44
CA THR A 96 47.53 -0.95 12.48
C THR A 96 48.62 -1.80 13.14
N ASP A 97 48.89 -1.58 14.44
CA ASP A 97 49.79 -2.39 15.26
C ASP A 97 49.00 -3.40 16.08
N ILE A 98 49.12 -4.67 15.70
CA ILE A 98 48.38 -5.78 16.32
C ILE A 98 48.70 -5.97 17.81
N SER A 99 49.84 -5.44 18.28
CA SER A 99 50.23 -5.49 19.70
C SER A 99 49.52 -4.45 20.56
N ILE A 100 48.96 -3.40 19.93
CA ILE A 100 48.21 -2.33 20.58
C ILE A 100 46.72 -2.66 20.58
N HIS A 101 46.19 -3.13 19.45
CA HIS A 101 44.80 -3.56 19.31
C HIS A 101 44.73 -4.77 18.36
N PRO A 102 44.02 -5.86 18.72
CA PRO A 102 43.98 -7.05 17.88
C PRO A 102 43.27 -6.80 16.55
N CYS A 103 43.86 -7.28 15.47
CA CYS A 103 43.25 -7.37 14.14
C CYS A 103 42.75 -8.80 13.91
N THR A 104 41.85 -9.01 12.94
CA THR A 104 41.40 -10.38 12.63
C THR A 104 42.59 -11.17 12.10
N HIS A 105 42.77 -12.42 12.52
CA HIS A 105 43.95 -13.22 12.11
C HIS A 105 43.60 -14.70 12.00
N THR A 106 43.77 -15.26 10.81
CA THR A 106 43.54 -16.69 10.53
C THR A 106 44.76 -17.54 10.85
N PHE A 107 44.66 -18.86 10.76
CA PHE A 107 45.82 -19.74 10.53
C PHE A 107 46.27 -19.64 9.06
N GLU A 108 47.32 -20.40 8.72
CA GLU A 108 47.79 -20.56 7.35
C GLU A 108 46.82 -21.47 6.57
N ASP A 109 45.80 -20.86 5.97
CA ASP A 109 44.70 -21.56 5.30
C ASP A 109 44.81 -21.43 3.77
N ASN A 110 44.28 -22.42 3.02
CA ASN A 110 44.19 -22.37 1.55
C ASN A 110 42.78 -22.76 1.07
N PRO A 111 41.93 -21.79 0.67
CA PRO A 111 42.14 -20.35 0.75
C PRO A 111 41.87 -19.79 2.16
N ALA A 112 42.66 -18.81 2.58
CA ALA A 112 42.34 -17.99 3.75
C ALA A 112 41.27 -16.94 3.39
N TRP A 113 40.24 -16.79 4.22
CA TRP A 113 39.12 -15.88 3.93
C TRP A 113 38.51 -15.24 5.16
N TRP A 114 37.96 -14.04 4.97
CA TRP A 114 37.11 -13.32 5.91
C TRP A 114 35.83 -12.91 5.18
N ARG A 115 34.67 -13.01 5.83
CA ARG A 115 33.36 -12.78 5.23
C ARG A 115 32.47 -11.99 6.18
N LEU A 116 31.75 -11.02 5.61
CA LEU A 116 30.74 -10.19 6.24
C LEU A 116 29.38 -10.45 5.61
N ASP A 117 28.36 -10.70 6.43
CA ASP A 117 26.93 -10.74 6.08
C ASP A 117 26.29 -9.42 6.50
N LEU A 118 25.95 -8.57 5.52
CA LEU A 118 25.32 -7.27 5.70
C LEU A 118 23.84 -7.33 6.14
N LYS A 119 23.28 -8.54 6.32
CA LYS A 119 21.87 -8.83 6.69
C LYS A 119 20.84 -8.50 5.62
N LYS A 120 21.12 -7.53 4.77
CA LYS A 120 20.32 -7.11 3.63
C LYS A 120 21.19 -7.00 2.39
N VAL A 121 20.56 -6.89 1.22
CA VAL A 121 21.26 -6.67 -0.04
C VAL A 121 21.52 -5.17 -0.20
N TYR A 122 22.76 -4.81 -0.49
CA TYR A 122 23.18 -3.44 -0.75
C TYR A 122 23.83 -3.35 -2.12
N LYS A 123 23.71 -2.19 -2.78
CA LYS A 123 24.59 -1.84 -3.90
C LYS A 123 25.86 -1.26 -3.30
N ILE A 124 26.94 -2.02 -3.37
CA ILE A 124 28.22 -1.67 -2.76
C ILE A 124 29.00 -0.78 -3.71
N GLU A 125 29.21 0.48 -3.33
CA GLU A 125 30.01 1.44 -4.08
C GLU A 125 31.51 1.23 -3.80
N THR A 126 31.88 1.03 -2.54
CA THR A 126 33.29 1.01 -2.12
C THR A 126 33.50 0.10 -0.91
N VAL A 127 34.59 -0.67 -0.93
CA VAL A 127 35.12 -1.39 0.24
C VAL A 127 36.49 -0.81 0.62
N LEU A 128 36.66 -0.52 1.90
CA LEU A 128 37.89 0.01 2.48
C LEU A 128 38.43 -1.00 3.50
N LEU A 129 39.68 -1.39 3.34
CA LEU A 129 40.38 -2.32 4.23
C LEU A 129 41.54 -1.59 4.92
N VAL A 130 41.71 -1.80 6.21
CA VAL A 130 42.89 -1.38 6.96
C VAL A 130 43.75 -2.62 7.21
N ASN A 131 44.92 -2.62 6.58
CA ASN A 131 45.94 -3.64 6.73
C ASN A 131 46.91 -3.26 7.87
N ARG A 132 47.51 -4.27 8.49
CA ARG A 132 48.52 -4.11 9.55
C ARG A 132 49.80 -3.44 9.02
N ARG A 133 50.56 -2.79 9.91
CA ARG A 133 51.80 -2.07 9.57
C ARG A 133 53.01 -2.40 10.41
N ASP A 134 52.82 -3.11 11.51
CA ASP A 134 53.88 -3.58 12.39
C ASP A 134 54.81 -4.59 11.69
N CYS A 135 54.26 -5.52 10.91
CA CYS A 135 55.00 -6.40 9.99
C CYS A 135 54.06 -7.07 8.95
N CYS A 136 54.63 -7.73 7.94
CA CYS A 136 53.91 -8.72 7.10
C CYS A 136 52.73 -8.18 6.26
N SER A 137 52.69 -6.87 5.98
CA SER A 137 51.62 -6.23 5.17
C SER A 137 51.48 -6.84 3.76
N GLU A 138 52.56 -7.42 3.23
CA GLU A 138 52.65 -8.07 1.92
C GLU A 138 51.79 -9.33 1.77
N ARG A 139 51.36 -9.97 2.88
CA ARG A 139 50.54 -11.19 2.85
C ARG A 139 49.20 -11.00 2.13
N LEU A 140 48.66 -9.78 2.20
CA LEU A 140 47.39 -9.40 1.58
C LEU A 140 47.49 -9.16 0.06
N LEU A 141 48.70 -9.19 -0.52
CA LEU A 141 48.89 -9.05 -1.97
C LEU A 141 48.26 -10.22 -2.73
N GLY A 142 47.39 -9.89 -3.69
CA GLY A 142 46.63 -10.85 -4.48
C GLY A 142 45.34 -11.32 -3.81
N ALA A 143 44.98 -10.79 -2.63
CA ALA A 143 43.67 -11.04 -2.06
C ALA A 143 42.57 -10.38 -2.91
N GLU A 144 41.46 -11.09 -3.09
CA GLU A 144 40.30 -10.66 -3.85
C GLU A 144 39.19 -10.24 -2.90
N ILE A 145 38.62 -9.07 -3.14
CA ILE A 145 37.37 -8.66 -2.50
C ILE A 145 36.23 -9.10 -3.40
N ARG A 146 35.24 -9.77 -2.81
CA ARG A 146 34.10 -10.36 -3.51
C ARG A 146 32.80 -9.85 -2.91
N VAL A 147 31.82 -9.53 -3.75
CA VAL A 147 30.52 -8.98 -3.34
C VAL A 147 29.42 -9.75 -4.05
N GLY A 148 28.45 -10.29 -3.30
CA GLY A 148 27.33 -11.02 -3.88
C GLY A 148 26.37 -11.59 -2.84
N ASN A 149 25.50 -12.51 -3.24
CA ASN A 149 24.45 -13.06 -2.38
C ASN A 149 24.72 -14.49 -1.90
N SER A 150 25.84 -15.10 -2.33
CA SER A 150 26.27 -16.40 -1.84
C SER A 150 27.04 -16.27 -0.53
N ALA A 151 26.78 -17.18 0.40
CA ALA A 151 27.60 -17.29 1.59
C ALA A 151 28.95 -17.97 1.28
N ASP A 152 29.10 -18.71 0.19
CA ASP A 152 30.22 -19.65 0.02
C ASP A 152 31.55 -19.01 -0.44
N ASN A 153 31.66 -17.68 -0.34
CA ASN A 153 32.83 -16.87 -0.74
C ASN A 153 33.19 -16.96 -2.24
N ASP A 154 32.31 -17.51 -3.06
CA ASP A 154 32.39 -17.66 -4.50
C ASP A 154 31.77 -16.49 -5.29
N ASN A 155 31.36 -15.43 -4.57
CA ASN A 155 30.77 -14.22 -5.14
C ASN A 155 31.71 -13.54 -6.18
N PRO A 156 31.13 -12.72 -7.10
CA PRO A 156 31.88 -11.92 -8.06
C PRO A 156 32.99 -11.09 -7.41
N VAL A 157 34.18 -11.09 -8.03
CA VAL A 157 35.33 -10.31 -7.57
C VAL A 157 35.11 -8.84 -7.93
N CYS A 158 34.99 -7.98 -6.92
CA CYS A 158 34.93 -6.54 -7.12
C CYS A 158 36.31 -5.94 -7.45
N GLY A 159 37.38 -6.57 -6.97
CA GLY A 159 38.75 -6.14 -7.23
C GLY A 159 39.78 -6.95 -6.45
N ALA A 160 41.03 -6.91 -6.91
CA ALA A 160 42.16 -7.59 -6.27
C ALA A 160 43.17 -6.59 -5.71
N ILE A 161 43.75 -6.92 -4.56
CA ILE A 161 44.72 -6.08 -3.86
C ILE A 161 46.08 -6.22 -4.53
N THR A 162 46.48 -5.19 -5.27
CA THR A 162 47.75 -5.15 -6.01
C THR A 162 48.83 -4.31 -5.33
N ASN A 163 48.46 -3.53 -4.31
CA ASN A 163 49.35 -2.60 -3.63
C ASN A 163 49.02 -2.50 -2.13
N VAL A 164 50.01 -2.77 -1.28
CA VAL A 164 49.92 -2.70 0.20
C VAL A 164 50.84 -1.62 0.80
N THR A 165 51.32 -0.68 -0.02
CA THR A 165 52.21 0.40 0.43
C THR A 165 51.52 1.39 1.37
N GLN A 166 50.18 1.42 1.40
CA GLN A 166 49.35 2.19 2.32
C GLN A 166 48.66 1.24 3.32
N ALA A 167 48.38 1.71 4.54
CA ALA A 167 47.67 0.90 5.53
C ALA A 167 46.22 0.70 5.11
N THR A 168 45.59 1.79 4.67
CA THR A 168 44.25 1.79 4.12
C THR A 168 44.28 1.51 2.62
N ILE A 169 43.49 0.53 2.19
CA ILE A 169 43.32 0.11 0.80
C ILE A 169 41.86 0.31 0.47
N SER A 170 41.57 1.13 -0.54
CA SER A 170 40.20 1.40 -0.99
C SER A 170 40.01 0.83 -2.40
N LEU A 171 38.94 0.06 -2.58
CA LEU A 171 38.54 -0.51 -3.86
C LEU A 171 37.10 -0.11 -4.18
N SER A 172 36.89 0.42 -5.39
CA SER A 172 35.55 0.61 -5.95
C SER A 172 34.96 -0.76 -6.27
N CYS A 173 33.71 -0.95 -5.92
CA CYS A 173 32.94 -2.14 -6.25
C CYS A 173 31.91 -1.87 -7.34
N ASP A 174 31.93 -0.68 -7.98
CA ASP A 174 31.09 -0.30 -9.11
C ASP A 174 29.59 -0.63 -8.92
N TRP A 175 29.10 -0.42 -7.70
CA TRP A 175 27.70 -0.68 -7.30
C TRP A 175 27.27 -2.14 -7.34
N LEU A 176 28.21 -3.09 -7.20
CA LEU A 176 27.92 -4.52 -7.11
C LEU A 176 26.88 -4.81 -6.02
N LEU A 177 25.85 -5.56 -6.40
CA LEU A 177 24.79 -5.99 -5.50
C LEU A 177 25.25 -7.17 -4.68
N GLY A 178 25.17 -7.06 -3.35
CA GLY A 178 25.49 -8.18 -2.48
C GLY A 178 25.00 -8.02 -1.06
N ARG A 179 24.60 -9.15 -0.47
CA ARG A 179 24.43 -9.32 0.97
C ARG A 179 25.75 -9.67 1.66
N TYR A 180 26.64 -10.36 0.96
CA TYR A 180 27.92 -10.82 1.48
C TYR A 180 29.07 -10.06 0.84
N VAL A 181 30.03 -9.64 1.67
CA VAL A 181 31.33 -9.11 1.25
C VAL A 181 32.41 -10.02 1.81
N SER A 182 33.29 -10.56 0.99
CA SER A 182 34.40 -11.41 1.45
C SER A 182 35.75 -10.94 0.92
N VAL A 183 36.79 -11.19 1.71
CA VAL A 183 38.19 -11.01 1.34
C VAL A 183 38.82 -12.40 1.32
N VAL A 184 39.28 -12.84 0.16
CA VAL A 184 39.78 -14.21 -0.07
C VAL A 184 41.19 -14.14 -0.63
N ILE A 185 42.14 -14.91 -0.10
CA ILE A 185 43.46 -15.11 -0.70
C ILE A 185 43.43 -16.43 -1.50
N PRO A 186 43.28 -16.39 -2.84
CA PRO A 186 43.18 -17.60 -3.64
C PRO A 186 44.55 -18.22 -3.92
N GLY A 187 44.56 -19.55 -4.08
CA GLY A 187 45.65 -20.28 -4.73
C GLY A 187 46.94 -20.46 -3.91
N ARG A 188 46.97 -20.06 -2.63
CA ARG A 188 48.08 -20.37 -1.71
C ARG A 188 47.63 -20.46 -0.27
N ALA A 189 48.36 -21.25 0.52
CA ALA A 189 48.24 -21.22 1.98
C ALA A 189 48.86 -19.91 2.50
N GLU A 190 48.11 -19.13 3.28
CA GLU A 190 48.56 -17.83 3.79
C GLU A 190 47.78 -17.43 5.04
N TYR A 191 48.32 -16.49 5.83
CA TYR A 191 47.60 -15.82 6.92
C TYR A 191 46.84 -14.60 6.40
N LEU A 192 45.53 -14.54 6.64
CA LEU A 192 44.73 -13.33 6.40
C LEU A 192 44.72 -12.46 7.66
N THR A 193 45.10 -11.18 7.52
CA THR A 193 45.01 -10.18 8.59
C THR A 193 44.34 -8.90 8.11
N LEU A 194 43.28 -8.48 8.79
CA LEU A 194 42.53 -7.24 8.53
C LEU A 194 42.25 -6.54 9.85
N CYS A 195 42.65 -5.27 9.97
CA CYS A 195 42.46 -4.48 11.19
C CYS A 195 41.15 -3.71 11.20
N GLU A 196 40.62 -3.31 10.04
CA GLU A 196 39.28 -2.74 9.92
C GLU A 196 38.79 -2.93 8.47
N VAL A 197 37.48 -3.10 8.29
CA VAL A 197 36.77 -3.23 7.03
C VAL A 197 35.55 -2.32 7.07
N GLU A 198 35.55 -1.30 6.21
CA GLU A 198 34.40 -0.43 6.01
C GLU A 198 33.78 -0.71 4.64
N VAL A 199 32.45 -0.79 4.62
CA VAL A 199 31.68 -1.05 3.39
C VAL A 199 30.71 0.09 3.20
N PHE A 200 30.77 0.76 2.06
CA PHE A 200 29.91 1.88 1.69
C PHE A 200 29.01 1.49 0.52
N GLY A 201 27.71 1.75 0.67
CA GLY A 201 26.71 1.41 -0.33
C GLY A 201 25.31 1.86 0.07
N GLU A 202 24.35 1.72 -0.85
CA GLU A 202 22.94 1.99 -0.58
C GLU A 202 22.16 0.69 -0.37
N GLU A 203 21.23 0.69 0.61
CA GLU A 203 20.30 -0.43 0.80
C GLU A 203 19.47 -0.56 -0.47
N ALA A 204 19.46 -1.74 -1.10
CA ALA A 204 18.70 -1.99 -2.31
C ALA A 204 17.21 -2.09 -1.95
N ASN A 205 16.55 -0.95 -1.77
CA ASN A 205 15.10 -0.89 -1.56
C ASN A 205 14.43 -1.42 -2.84
N ASN A 206 13.68 -2.53 -2.69
CA ASN A 206 12.91 -3.23 -3.72
C ASN A 206 13.65 -4.20 -4.67
N VAL A 207 14.80 -4.79 -4.29
CA VAL A 207 15.46 -5.76 -5.18
C VAL A 207 15.58 -7.13 -4.52
N THR A 208 14.61 -8.00 -4.77
CA THR A 208 14.87 -9.45 -4.81
C THR A 208 15.71 -9.74 -6.05
N ALA A 209 17.03 -9.56 -6.00
CA ALA A 209 17.93 -10.02 -7.05
C ALA A 209 18.07 -11.54 -6.93
N VAL A 210 16.98 -12.23 -7.25
CA VAL A 210 16.97 -13.68 -7.46
C VAL A 210 17.64 -13.90 -8.82
N ASN A 211 18.53 -14.88 -8.94
CA ASN A 211 18.90 -15.39 -10.25
C ASN A 211 17.63 -16.00 -10.86
N VAL A 212 16.97 -15.26 -11.75
CA VAL A 212 15.68 -15.65 -12.32
C VAL A 212 15.82 -16.78 -13.34
N ALA A 213 17.05 -17.10 -13.76
CA ALA A 213 17.32 -18.17 -14.71
C ALA A 213 16.98 -19.56 -14.18
N ARG A 214 17.14 -19.80 -12.87
CA ARG A 214 16.93 -21.12 -12.24
C ARG A 214 15.49 -21.62 -12.27
N LEU A 215 14.54 -20.75 -12.61
CA LEU A 215 13.10 -21.05 -12.71
C LEU A 215 12.62 -21.15 -14.16
N GLY A 216 13.51 -20.94 -15.14
CA GLY A 216 13.18 -20.90 -16.55
C GLY A 216 13.37 -22.23 -17.26
N ASP A 217 12.83 -22.31 -18.49
CA ASP A 217 13.07 -23.45 -19.38
C ASP A 217 14.18 -23.10 -20.36
N VAL A 218 15.07 -24.05 -20.64
CA VAL A 218 16.22 -23.81 -21.52
C VAL A 218 16.22 -24.73 -22.72
N ARG A 219 16.81 -24.25 -23.82
CA ARG A 219 17.04 -25.00 -25.06
C ARG A 219 18.37 -24.58 -25.66
N GLN A 220 18.96 -25.44 -26.46
CA GLN A 220 20.14 -25.14 -27.26
C GLN A 220 19.96 -25.63 -28.70
N SER A 221 20.75 -25.08 -29.62
CA SER A 221 20.68 -25.38 -31.07
C SER A 221 20.80 -26.86 -31.36
N SER A 222 21.68 -27.55 -30.64
CA SER A 222 21.85 -28.99 -30.67
C SER A 222 22.53 -29.47 -29.38
N THR A 223 22.46 -30.77 -29.06
CA THR A 223 23.10 -31.34 -27.87
C THR A 223 24.11 -32.39 -28.29
N TYR A 224 25.40 -32.16 -28.00
CA TYR A 224 26.49 -33.05 -28.42
C TYR A 224 26.31 -34.47 -27.85
N GLU A 225 26.08 -34.57 -26.53
CA GLU A 225 25.76 -35.80 -25.81
C GLU A 225 24.76 -35.51 -24.65
N PRO A 226 23.97 -36.49 -24.20
CA PRO A 226 22.85 -36.26 -23.28
C PRO A 226 23.20 -35.58 -21.95
N HIS A 227 24.42 -35.75 -21.43
CA HIS A 227 24.85 -35.12 -20.18
C HIS A 227 25.34 -33.68 -20.35
N TYR A 228 25.49 -33.16 -21.58
CA TYR A 228 25.81 -31.75 -21.86
C TYR A 228 24.57 -30.95 -22.27
N SER A 229 23.46 -31.24 -21.60
CA SER A 229 22.15 -30.68 -21.91
C SER A 229 22.08 -29.19 -21.55
N ALA A 230 21.10 -28.47 -22.12
CA ALA A 230 20.97 -27.02 -21.92
C ALA A 230 20.75 -26.63 -20.45
N GLU A 231 20.16 -27.53 -19.66
CA GLU A 231 19.81 -27.36 -18.24
C GLU A 231 21.03 -27.19 -17.33
N THR A 232 22.19 -27.72 -17.73
CA THR A 232 23.43 -27.58 -16.96
C THR A 232 23.89 -26.14 -16.82
N ALA A 233 23.48 -25.23 -17.71
CA ALA A 233 23.79 -23.81 -17.59
C ALA A 233 22.92 -23.04 -16.58
N ILE A 234 21.95 -23.66 -15.90
CA ILE A 234 21.12 -22.97 -14.89
C ILE A 234 20.98 -23.81 -13.60
N ASP A 235 21.86 -24.80 -13.42
CA ASP A 235 21.79 -25.72 -12.30
C ASP A 235 22.36 -25.10 -11.01
N GLY A 236 23.08 -23.99 -11.12
CA GLY A 236 23.69 -23.24 -10.04
C GLY A 236 25.10 -23.71 -9.67
N ILE A 237 25.78 -24.46 -10.55
CA ILE A 237 27.13 -24.96 -10.33
C ILE A 237 28.10 -24.24 -11.27
N ILE A 238 28.94 -23.37 -10.70
CA ILE A 238 29.90 -22.54 -11.45
C ILE A 238 31.24 -23.24 -11.78
N GLU A 239 31.29 -24.57 -11.73
CA GLU A 239 32.50 -25.33 -12.06
C GLU A 239 32.88 -25.13 -13.53
N THR A 240 34.15 -24.86 -13.79
CA THR A 240 34.65 -24.43 -15.11
C THR A 240 35.36 -25.55 -15.87
N ASP A 241 35.69 -26.65 -15.19
CA ASP A 241 36.25 -27.86 -15.79
C ASP A 241 35.13 -28.85 -16.12
N ILE A 242 34.87 -29.02 -17.43
CA ILE A 242 33.78 -29.87 -17.93
C ILE A 242 33.96 -31.36 -17.56
N SER A 243 35.18 -31.77 -17.18
CA SER A 243 35.47 -33.13 -16.74
C SER A 243 35.10 -33.40 -15.27
N ILE A 244 34.93 -32.33 -14.48
CA ILE A 244 34.53 -32.38 -13.07
C ILE A 244 33.00 -32.27 -12.95
N HIS A 245 32.39 -31.33 -13.68
CA HIS A 245 30.94 -31.13 -13.76
C HIS A 245 30.54 -30.81 -15.20
N PRO A 246 29.49 -31.44 -15.76
CA PRO A 246 29.09 -31.17 -17.13
C PRO A 246 28.56 -29.74 -17.32
N CYS A 247 29.13 -29.04 -18.31
CA CYS A 247 28.62 -27.77 -18.86
C CYS A 247 27.75 -28.05 -20.10
N THR A 248 27.06 -27.05 -20.64
CA THR A 248 26.33 -27.22 -21.91
C THR A 248 27.32 -27.48 -23.04
N HIS A 249 26.91 -28.22 -24.07
CA HIS A 249 27.76 -28.42 -25.24
C HIS A 249 26.92 -28.73 -26.48
N THR A 250 26.98 -27.83 -27.45
CA THR A 250 26.35 -27.98 -28.77
C THR A 250 27.25 -28.79 -29.73
N PHE A 251 26.77 -29.12 -30.93
CA PHE A 251 27.62 -29.49 -32.06
C PHE A 251 28.23 -28.24 -32.72
N ASP A 252 28.99 -28.42 -33.80
CA ASP A 252 29.57 -27.35 -34.61
C ASP A 252 28.48 -26.67 -35.48
N ASP A 253 27.59 -25.91 -34.83
CA ASP A 253 26.39 -25.31 -35.42
C ASP A 253 26.65 -23.88 -35.95
N ASN A 254 25.91 -23.45 -36.97
CA ASN A 254 25.94 -22.08 -37.48
C ASN A 254 24.53 -21.50 -37.71
N PRO A 255 24.03 -20.59 -36.85
CA PRO A 255 24.66 -20.15 -35.59
C PRO A 255 24.45 -21.18 -34.46
N ALA A 256 25.45 -21.35 -33.60
CA ALA A 256 25.29 -22.05 -32.33
C ALA A 256 24.60 -21.13 -31.30
N TRP A 257 23.60 -21.65 -30.59
CA TRP A 257 22.84 -20.84 -29.64
C TRP A 257 22.33 -21.63 -28.42
N TRP A 258 22.17 -20.90 -27.32
CA TRP A 258 21.49 -21.34 -26.10
C TRP A 258 20.44 -20.30 -25.72
N ARG A 259 19.26 -20.72 -25.28
CA ARG A 259 18.12 -19.86 -24.99
C ARG A 259 17.43 -20.27 -23.70
N LEU A 260 17.09 -19.28 -22.89
CA LEU A 260 16.34 -19.37 -21.65
C LEU A 260 14.99 -18.64 -21.80
N ASP A 261 13.91 -19.30 -21.42
CA ASP A 261 12.57 -18.75 -21.22
C ASP A 261 12.36 -18.47 -19.73
N LEU A 262 12.38 -17.19 -19.34
CA LEU A 262 12.18 -16.74 -17.95
C LEU A 262 10.73 -16.88 -17.47
N LYS A 263 9.81 -17.39 -18.30
CA LYS A 263 8.36 -17.53 -18.08
C LYS A 263 7.59 -16.21 -18.01
N LYS A 264 8.24 -15.14 -17.57
CA LYS A 264 7.70 -13.78 -17.46
C LYS A 264 8.68 -12.76 -18.07
N VAL A 265 8.22 -11.53 -18.26
CA VAL A 265 9.06 -10.44 -18.75
C VAL A 265 9.81 -9.80 -17.59
N TYR A 266 11.13 -9.74 -17.70
CA TYR A 266 12.00 -9.09 -16.73
C TYR A 266 12.69 -7.89 -17.39
N LYS A 267 12.88 -6.82 -16.62
CA LYS A 267 13.92 -5.82 -16.92
C LYS A 267 15.25 -6.43 -16.52
N VAL A 268 15.97 -6.95 -17.50
CA VAL A 268 17.25 -7.63 -17.27
C VAL A 268 18.33 -6.57 -17.08
N ASP A 269 18.85 -6.49 -15.86
CA ASP A 269 19.92 -5.57 -15.49
C ASP A 269 21.28 -6.13 -15.90
N SER A 270 21.51 -7.42 -15.68
CA SER A 270 22.75 -8.08 -16.04
C SER A 270 22.60 -9.58 -16.29
N VAL A 271 23.41 -10.11 -17.19
CA VAL A 271 23.59 -11.53 -17.45
C VAL A 271 25.02 -11.91 -17.09
N VAL A 272 25.18 -12.95 -16.28
CA VAL A 272 26.48 -13.52 -15.89
C VAL A 272 26.65 -14.86 -16.59
N ILE A 273 27.78 -15.05 -17.25
CA ILE A 273 28.11 -16.28 -17.96
C ILE A 273 29.39 -16.86 -17.37
N VAL A 274 29.36 -18.12 -16.97
CA VAL A 274 30.55 -18.88 -16.57
C VAL A 274 31.02 -19.69 -17.77
N ASN A 275 32.19 -19.31 -18.27
CA ASN A 275 32.87 -19.94 -19.39
C ASN A 275 33.75 -21.11 -18.94
N ARG A 276 33.94 -22.08 -19.82
CA ARG A 276 34.80 -23.24 -19.64
C ARG A 276 36.28 -22.85 -19.55
N ARG A 277 37.08 -23.56 -18.72
CA ARG A 277 38.49 -23.23 -18.46
C ARG A 277 39.51 -24.35 -18.63
N ASP A 278 39.09 -25.61 -18.63
CA ASP A 278 40.00 -26.73 -18.87
C ASP A 278 40.59 -26.71 -20.30
N CYS A 279 39.81 -26.23 -21.28
CA CYS A 279 40.30 -25.86 -22.61
C CYS A 279 39.32 -24.89 -23.29
N CYS A 280 39.72 -24.39 -24.46
CA CYS A 280 38.77 -23.97 -25.49
C CYS A 280 37.90 -22.74 -25.13
N SER A 281 38.29 -21.97 -24.12
CA SER A 281 37.59 -20.77 -23.64
C SER A 281 37.40 -19.69 -24.72
N GLU A 282 38.25 -19.72 -25.75
CA GLU A 282 38.24 -18.81 -26.89
C GLU A 282 37.04 -18.95 -27.82
N ARG A 283 36.34 -20.09 -27.78
CA ARG A 283 35.17 -20.34 -28.64
C ARG A 283 34.02 -19.36 -28.39
N LEU A 284 33.89 -18.89 -27.15
CA LEU A 284 32.83 -17.98 -26.71
C LEU A 284 33.09 -16.50 -27.11
N LEU A 285 34.27 -16.19 -27.67
CA LEU A 285 34.60 -14.83 -28.09
C LEU A 285 33.64 -14.36 -29.20
N GLU A 286 33.15 -13.12 -29.11
CA GLU A 286 32.15 -12.51 -30.01
C GLU A 286 30.72 -13.08 -29.88
N ALA A 287 30.46 -13.96 -28.90
CA ALA A 287 29.08 -14.36 -28.61
C ALA A 287 28.23 -13.15 -28.18
N GLU A 288 27.01 -13.08 -28.70
CA GLU A 288 26.04 -12.04 -28.43
C GLU A 288 25.03 -12.52 -27.40
N ILE A 289 24.75 -11.65 -26.43
CA ILE A 289 23.68 -11.84 -25.44
C ILE A 289 22.51 -11.00 -25.91
N ARG A 290 21.40 -11.67 -26.18
CA ARG A 290 20.18 -11.07 -26.72
C ARG A 290 19.04 -11.23 -25.73
N VAL A 291 18.36 -10.13 -25.44
CA VAL A 291 17.24 -10.07 -24.47
C VAL A 291 16.04 -9.47 -25.17
N GLY A 292 14.90 -10.15 -25.10
CA GLY A 292 13.65 -9.66 -25.67
C GLY A 292 12.51 -10.66 -25.53
N ASN A 293 11.43 -10.46 -26.29
CA ASN A 293 10.20 -11.25 -26.16
C ASN A 293 9.97 -12.24 -27.31
N SER A 294 10.87 -12.28 -28.29
CA SER A 294 10.85 -13.27 -29.36
C SER A 294 11.50 -14.57 -28.91
N ALA A 295 10.90 -15.70 -29.25
CA ALA A 295 11.55 -17.00 -29.06
C ALA A 295 12.64 -17.22 -30.12
N ASP A 296 12.62 -16.57 -31.28
CA ASP A 296 13.44 -16.95 -32.45
C ASP A 296 14.92 -16.52 -32.40
N ASN A 297 15.42 -16.17 -31.21
CA ASN A 297 16.81 -15.70 -30.96
C ASN A 297 17.21 -14.46 -31.78
N ASP A 298 16.26 -13.73 -32.35
CA ASP A 298 16.43 -12.49 -33.11
C ASP A 298 16.25 -11.22 -32.26
N ASN A 299 16.17 -11.40 -30.93
CA ASN A 299 16.04 -10.29 -29.98
C ASN A 299 17.22 -9.30 -30.03
N PRO A 300 17.01 -8.04 -29.61
CA PRO A 300 18.07 -7.05 -29.50
C PRO A 300 19.27 -7.55 -28.70
N VAL A 301 20.47 -7.29 -29.21
CA VAL A 301 21.72 -7.57 -28.52
C VAL A 301 21.88 -6.57 -27.38
N CYS A 302 21.89 -7.04 -26.13
CA CYS A 302 22.19 -6.19 -24.98
C CYS A 302 23.69 -6.13 -24.67
N GLY A 303 24.48 -7.12 -25.11
CA GLY A 303 25.94 -7.09 -24.97
C GLY A 303 26.62 -8.18 -25.79
N ASN A 304 27.94 -8.05 -25.97
CA ASN A 304 28.78 -9.02 -26.67
C ASN A 304 30.03 -9.37 -25.85
N ILE A 305 30.47 -10.62 -25.95
CA ILE A 305 31.62 -11.12 -25.21
C ILE A 305 32.90 -10.74 -25.94
N THR A 306 33.59 -9.70 -25.45
CA THR A 306 34.85 -9.24 -26.02
C THR A 306 36.08 -9.64 -25.21
N ASN A 307 35.90 -10.08 -23.96
CA ASN A 307 36.98 -10.49 -23.07
C ASN A 307 36.67 -11.83 -22.39
N ILE A 308 37.58 -12.79 -22.54
CA ILE A 308 37.52 -14.15 -21.98
C ILE A 308 38.66 -14.40 -20.98
N SER A 309 39.36 -13.35 -20.53
CA SER A 309 40.46 -13.46 -19.58
C SER A 309 40.00 -13.95 -18.21
N GLN A 310 38.71 -13.81 -17.90
CA GLN A 310 38.04 -14.29 -16.69
C GLN A 310 37.06 -15.43 -17.03
N ALA A 311 36.83 -16.35 -16.08
CA ALA A 311 35.92 -17.47 -16.28
C ALA A 311 34.48 -16.98 -16.24
N THR A 312 34.16 -16.17 -15.23
CA THR A 312 32.90 -15.46 -15.10
C THR A 312 32.95 -14.16 -15.89
N ILE A 313 31.96 -13.96 -16.75
CA ILE A 313 31.82 -12.81 -17.65
C ILE A 313 30.46 -12.18 -17.34
N THR A 314 30.47 -10.96 -16.82
CA THR A 314 29.24 -10.20 -16.53
C THR A 314 28.99 -9.18 -17.63
N LEU A 315 27.79 -9.21 -18.21
CA LEU A 315 27.33 -8.23 -19.17
C LEU A 315 26.14 -7.47 -18.61
N HIS A 316 26.21 -6.14 -18.64
CA HIS A 316 25.14 -5.27 -18.19
C HIS A 316 24.18 -4.98 -19.34
N CYS A 317 22.92 -5.38 -19.17
CA CYS A 317 21.85 -5.16 -20.13
C CYS A 317 21.01 -3.92 -19.79
N ASN A 318 21.38 -3.15 -18.76
CA ASN A 318 20.83 -1.82 -18.43
C ASN A 318 19.29 -1.77 -18.34
N GLY A 319 18.68 -2.84 -17.83
CA GLY A 319 17.22 -2.95 -17.70
C GLY A 319 16.51 -3.25 -19.03
N THR A 320 17.20 -3.88 -19.99
CA THR A 320 16.58 -4.34 -21.25
C THR A 320 15.45 -5.31 -20.93
N GLU A 321 14.25 -5.04 -21.42
CA GLU A 321 13.08 -5.86 -21.14
C GLU A 321 13.01 -7.09 -22.04
N GLY A 322 12.83 -8.27 -21.44
CA GLY A 322 12.65 -9.51 -22.20
C GLY A 322 12.22 -10.69 -21.36
N ARG A 323 11.41 -11.58 -21.96
CA ARG A 323 11.11 -12.92 -21.45
C ARG A 323 12.17 -13.95 -21.83
N TYR A 324 12.81 -13.77 -22.97
CA TYR A 324 13.83 -14.67 -23.49
C TYR A 324 15.22 -14.03 -23.37
N VAL A 325 16.17 -14.81 -22.85
CA VAL A 325 17.60 -14.49 -22.87
C VAL A 325 18.29 -15.55 -23.72
N SER A 326 19.08 -15.13 -24.71
CA SER A 326 19.81 -16.05 -25.59
C SER A 326 21.26 -15.65 -25.74
N VAL A 327 22.13 -16.67 -25.77
CA VAL A 327 23.55 -16.55 -26.09
C VAL A 327 23.74 -17.13 -27.48
N VAL A 328 24.17 -16.32 -28.43
CA VAL A 328 24.27 -16.68 -29.86
C VAL A 328 25.69 -16.41 -30.35
N ILE A 329 26.33 -17.37 -31.01
CA ILE A 329 27.58 -17.13 -31.75
C ILE A 329 27.21 -16.89 -33.22
N PRO A 330 27.24 -15.63 -33.70
CA PRO A 330 26.85 -15.32 -35.07
C PRO A 330 27.97 -15.58 -36.07
N GLY A 331 27.60 -15.94 -37.30
CA GLY A 331 28.48 -15.82 -38.47
C GLY A 331 29.58 -16.87 -38.63
N ARG A 332 29.67 -17.87 -37.75
CA ARG A 332 30.56 -19.03 -37.91
C ARG A 332 29.95 -20.31 -37.34
N ALA A 333 30.40 -21.45 -37.87
CA ALA A 333 30.20 -22.74 -37.22
C ALA A 333 31.11 -22.79 -35.99
N GLU A 334 30.55 -23.06 -34.82
CA GLU A 334 31.30 -23.17 -33.57
C GLU A 334 30.57 -24.03 -32.54
N TYR A 335 31.31 -24.57 -31.57
CA TYR A 335 30.76 -25.19 -30.38
C TYR A 335 30.47 -24.14 -29.29
N LEU A 336 29.20 -24.00 -28.91
CA LEU A 336 28.79 -23.23 -27.73
C LEU A 336 28.80 -24.10 -26.47
N THR A 337 29.56 -23.65 -25.46
CA THR A 337 29.63 -24.25 -24.12
C THR A 337 29.48 -23.17 -23.05
N LEU A 338 28.53 -23.38 -22.14
CA LEU A 338 28.22 -22.49 -21.02
C LEU A 338 28.16 -23.36 -19.77
N CYS A 339 28.95 -23.04 -18.74
CA CYS A 339 28.97 -23.82 -17.50
C CYS A 339 27.92 -23.33 -16.51
N GLU A 340 27.62 -22.03 -16.50
CA GLU A 340 26.48 -21.45 -15.77
C GLU A 340 26.08 -20.14 -16.44
N VAL A 341 24.80 -19.80 -16.40
CA VAL A 341 24.20 -18.56 -16.88
C VAL A 341 23.23 -18.05 -15.82
N GLU A 342 23.59 -16.92 -15.23
CA GLU A 342 22.75 -16.23 -14.26
C GLU A 342 22.12 -14.99 -14.88
N VAL A 343 20.84 -14.79 -14.62
CA VAL A 343 20.11 -13.62 -15.10
C VAL A 343 19.59 -12.84 -13.89
N TYR A 344 19.98 -11.58 -13.82
CA TYR A 344 19.56 -10.65 -12.77
C TYR A 344 18.74 -9.53 -13.36
N GLY A 345 17.60 -9.27 -12.75
CA GLY A 345 16.67 -8.24 -13.17
C GLY A 345 15.43 -8.22 -12.30
N GLU A 346 14.63 -7.18 -12.43
CA GLU A 346 13.31 -7.09 -11.79
C GLU A 346 12.22 -7.60 -12.74
N GLU A 347 11.23 -8.33 -12.21
CA GLU A 347 10.00 -8.59 -12.97
C GLU A 347 9.43 -7.21 -13.35
N SER A 348 9.22 -6.96 -14.65
CA SER A 348 8.87 -5.59 -15.07
C SER A 348 7.52 -5.21 -14.45
N ASN A 349 7.52 -4.19 -13.58
CA ASN A 349 6.31 -3.64 -12.95
C ASN A 349 5.41 -2.88 -13.94
N ASN A 350 5.77 -2.83 -15.23
CA ASN A 350 4.93 -2.25 -16.26
C ASN A 350 3.91 -3.30 -16.71
N SER A 351 2.81 -3.34 -15.97
CA SER A 351 1.68 -4.25 -16.09
C SER A 351 2.04 -5.71 -15.79
N ILE A 352 1.30 -6.31 -14.86
CA ILE A 352 0.94 -7.71 -14.99
C ILE A 352 0.58 -7.88 -16.47
N ALA A 353 1.30 -8.67 -17.24
CA ALA A 353 0.84 -9.11 -18.55
C ALA A 353 -0.36 -10.04 -18.29
N VAL A 354 -1.46 -9.45 -17.82
CA VAL A 354 -2.76 -10.08 -17.73
C VAL A 354 -3.09 -10.37 -19.17
N ASN A 355 -3.43 -11.63 -19.46
CA ASN A 355 -4.18 -11.90 -20.67
C ASN A 355 -5.48 -11.08 -20.59
N VAL A 356 -5.49 -9.88 -21.20
CA VAL A 356 -6.62 -8.94 -21.14
C VAL A 356 -7.81 -9.48 -21.93
N ALA A 357 -7.62 -10.53 -22.73
CA ALA A 357 -8.68 -11.19 -23.46
C ALA A 357 -9.71 -11.85 -22.55
N ARG A 358 -9.31 -12.34 -21.37
CA ARG A 358 -10.22 -13.02 -20.41
C ARG A 358 -11.29 -12.10 -19.82
N LEU A 359 -11.14 -10.79 -19.99
CA LEU A 359 -12.07 -9.76 -19.50
C LEU A 359 -12.94 -9.17 -20.63
N GLY A 360 -12.73 -9.61 -21.87
CA GLY A 360 -13.41 -9.08 -23.04
C GLY A 360 -14.62 -9.90 -23.48
N ASP A 361 -15.44 -9.30 -24.35
CA ASP A 361 -16.52 -10.03 -25.02
C ASP A 361 -16.06 -10.46 -26.40
N VAL A 362 -16.43 -11.67 -26.82
CA VAL A 362 -16.00 -12.23 -28.10
C VAL A 362 -17.18 -12.50 -29.03
N ARG A 363 -16.89 -12.47 -30.33
CA ARG A 363 -17.83 -12.85 -31.41
C ARG A 363 -17.04 -13.49 -32.55
N GLN A 364 -17.72 -14.30 -33.34
CA GLN A 364 -17.18 -14.88 -34.57
C GLN A 364 -18.17 -14.75 -35.72
N SER A 365 -17.70 -14.88 -36.95
CA SER A 365 -18.49 -14.74 -38.19
C SER A 365 -19.70 -15.65 -38.21
N SER A 366 -19.51 -16.91 -37.80
CA SER A 366 -20.55 -17.91 -37.66
C SER A 366 -20.11 -18.99 -36.66
N THR A 367 -21.04 -19.78 -36.14
CA THR A 367 -20.73 -20.86 -35.17
C THR A 367 -21.21 -22.18 -35.73
N TYR A 368 -20.29 -23.12 -35.99
CA TYR A 368 -20.60 -24.42 -36.60
C TYR A 368 -21.59 -25.22 -35.75
N GLU A 369 -21.30 -25.36 -34.44
CA GLU A 369 -22.16 -25.99 -33.43
C GLU A 369 -22.02 -25.28 -32.07
N PRO A 370 -23.02 -25.37 -31.16
CA PRO A 370 -23.06 -24.57 -29.93
C PRO A 370 -21.85 -24.70 -29.00
N HIS A 371 -21.16 -25.84 -28.98
CA HIS A 371 -19.97 -26.04 -28.14
C HIS A 371 -18.68 -25.48 -28.75
N TYR A 372 -18.67 -25.05 -30.02
CA TYR A 372 -17.54 -24.37 -30.68
C TYR A 372 -17.70 -22.84 -30.67
N SER A 373 -18.24 -22.32 -29.57
CA SER A 373 -18.57 -20.91 -29.42
C SER A 373 -17.32 -20.03 -29.33
N ALA A 374 -17.44 -18.74 -29.66
CA ALA A 374 -16.32 -17.81 -29.70
C ALA A 374 -15.58 -17.68 -28.35
N GLU A 375 -16.28 -17.92 -27.24
CA GLU A 375 -15.80 -17.85 -25.86
C GLU A 375 -14.73 -18.89 -25.53
N THR A 376 -14.71 -20.02 -26.23
CA THR A 376 -13.70 -21.07 -26.05
C THR A 376 -12.27 -20.59 -26.34
N ALA A 377 -12.10 -19.55 -27.16
CA ALA A 377 -10.79 -18.97 -27.43
C ALA A 377 -10.27 -18.05 -26.30
N ILE A 378 -10.99 -17.82 -25.21
CA ILE A 378 -10.54 -16.97 -24.08
C ILE A 378 -10.82 -17.60 -22.73
N ASP A 379 -11.10 -18.91 -22.69
CA ASP A 379 -11.47 -19.61 -21.47
C ASP A 379 -10.26 -19.92 -20.58
N GLY A 380 -9.04 -19.85 -21.13
CA GLY A 380 -7.77 -20.10 -20.47
C GLY A 380 -7.29 -21.55 -20.57
N ILE A 381 -7.86 -22.35 -21.48
CA ILE A 381 -7.52 -23.75 -21.69
C ILE A 381 -6.75 -23.89 -23.01
N ILE A 382 -5.44 -24.13 -22.90
CA ILE A 382 -4.53 -24.24 -24.06
C ILE A 382 -4.52 -25.64 -24.73
N GLU A 383 -5.58 -26.44 -24.55
CA GLU A 383 -5.67 -27.75 -25.17
C GLU A 383 -5.84 -27.62 -26.70
N THR A 384 -5.09 -28.40 -27.45
CA THR A 384 -4.99 -28.29 -28.93
C THR A 384 -5.76 -29.37 -29.68
N ASP A 385 -6.24 -30.40 -28.97
CA ASP A 385 -7.10 -31.44 -29.52
C ASP A 385 -8.59 -31.13 -29.28
N ILE A 386 -9.30 -30.83 -30.37
CA ILE A 386 -10.71 -30.41 -30.32
C ILE A 386 -11.65 -31.51 -29.75
N SER A 387 -11.20 -32.76 -29.73
CA SER A 387 -11.96 -33.88 -29.16
C SER A 387 -11.87 -33.97 -27.63
N ILE A 388 -10.85 -33.35 -27.04
CA ILE A 388 -10.61 -33.29 -25.60
C ILE A 388 -11.26 -32.03 -25.01
N HIS A 389 -11.06 -30.88 -25.66
CA HIS A 389 -11.67 -29.60 -25.28
C HIS A 389 -12.05 -28.83 -26.55
N PRO A 390 -13.27 -28.28 -26.67
CA PRO A 390 -13.69 -27.60 -27.89
C PRO A 390 -12.94 -26.28 -28.09
N CYS A 391 -12.33 -26.14 -29.27
CA CYS A 391 -11.82 -24.88 -29.80
C CYS A 391 -12.95 -24.11 -30.52
N THR A 392 -12.75 -22.84 -30.84
CA THR A 392 -13.69 -22.12 -31.71
C THR A 392 -13.78 -22.80 -33.08
N HIS A 393 -14.94 -22.71 -33.74
CA HIS A 393 -15.10 -23.25 -35.10
C HIS A 393 -16.23 -22.54 -35.84
N THR A 394 -15.87 -21.85 -36.92
CA THR A 394 -16.84 -21.22 -37.84
C THR A 394 -17.30 -22.21 -38.91
N PHE A 395 -18.36 -21.88 -39.65
CA PHE A 395 -18.60 -22.48 -40.97
C PHE A 395 -17.51 -22.03 -41.96
N GLU A 396 -17.57 -22.52 -43.19
CA GLU A 396 -16.73 -22.03 -44.29
C GLU A 396 -17.22 -20.63 -44.71
N ASP A 397 -16.65 -19.59 -44.09
CA ASP A 397 -17.03 -18.19 -44.28
C ASP A 397 -15.96 -17.45 -45.11
N ASN A 398 -16.35 -16.39 -45.83
CA ASN A 398 -15.41 -15.49 -46.51
C ASN A 398 -15.82 -14.00 -46.32
N PRO A 399 -15.08 -13.22 -45.50
CA PRO A 399 -13.98 -13.66 -44.63
C PRO A 399 -14.48 -14.38 -43.38
N ALA A 400 -13.79 -15.44 -42.95
CA ALA A 400 -13.97 -16.01 -41.61
C ALA A 400 -13.26 -15.13 -40.58
N TRP A 401 -13.92 -14.82 -39.47
CA TRP A 401 -13.33 -13.93 -38.45
C TRP A 401 -13.76 -14.27 -37.02
N TRP A 402 -12.88 -13.93 -36.09
CA TRP A 402 -13.11 -13.90 -34.65
C TRP A 402 -12.68 -12.54 -34.11
N ARG A 403 -13.44 -11.95 -33.19
CA ARG A 403 -13.16 -10.64 -32.61
C ARG A 403 -13.40 -10.62 -31.11
N LEU A 404 -12.49 -9.97 -30.42
CA LEU A 404 -12.51 -9.61 -29.01
C LEU A 404 -12.73 -8.10 -28.81
N ASP A 405 -13.62 -7.74 -27.88
CA ASP A 405 -13.82 -6.38 -27.34
C ASP A 405 -13.21 -6.28 -25.94
N LEU A 406 -12.06 -5.59 -25.82
CA LEU A 406 -11.33 -5.38 -24.57
C LEU A 406 -11.99 -4.38 -23.61
N LYS A 407 -13.15 -3.80 -23.96
CA LYS A 407 -13.91 -2.77 -23.23
C LYS A 407 -13.24 -1.40 -23.12
N LYS A 408 -11.92 -1.34 -23.12
CA LYS A 408 -11.08 -0.14 -23.04
C LYS A 408 -10.03 -0.18 -24.15
N VAL A 409 -9.36 0.95 -24.39
CA VAL A 409 -8.25 1.01 -25.34
C VAL A 409 -6.99 0.50 -24.66
N TYR A 410 -6.39 -0.52 -25.26
CA TYR A 410 -5.11 -1.06 -24.82
C TYR A 410 -4.05 -0.76 -25.87
N LYS A 411 -2.84 -0.46 -25.42
CA LYS A 411 -1.64 -0.53 -26.21
C LYS A 411 -1.25 -2.01 -26.26
N VAL A 412 -1.63 -2.70 -27.34
CA VAL A 412 -1.45 -4.15 -27.49
C VAL A 412 -0.03 -4.45 -27.94
N ASP A 413 0.73 -5.09 -27.06
CA ASP A 413 2.14 -5.42 -27.31
C ASP A 413 2.26 -6.74 -28.09
N SER A 414 1.46 -7.76 -27.73
CA SER A 414 1.46 -9.05 -28.43
C SER A 414 0.13 -9.80 -28.33
N VAL A 415 -0.14 -10.65 -29.31
CA VAL A 415 -1.26 -11.60 -29.33
C VAL A 415 -0.69 -13.02 -29.48
N VAL A 416 -1.11 -13.94 -28.62
CA VAL A 416 -0.74 -15.37 -28.68
C VAL A 416 -1.96 -16.16 -29.12
N ILE A 417 -1.80 -17.00 -30.15
CA ILE A 417 -2.84 -17.88 -30.67
C ILE A 417 -2.41 -19.33 -30.45
N VAL A 418 -3.24 -20.11 -29.77
CA VAL A 418 -3.10 -21.56 -29.68
C VAL A 418 -3.92 -22.18 -30.81
N ASN A 419 -3.21 -22.85 -31.72
CA ASN A 419 -3.80 -23.49 -32.89
C ASN A 419 -4.16 -24.95 -32.62
N ARG A 420 -5.16 -25.43 -33.35
CA ARG A 420 -5.61 -26.82 -33.37
C ARG A 420 -4.50 -27.74 -33.91
N ARG A 421 -4.35 -28.95 -33.34
CA ARG A 421 -3.30 -29.91 -33.72
C ARG A 421 -3.77 -31.31 -34.12
N ASP A 422 -5.00 -31.70 -33.80
CA ASP A 422 -5.51 -33.03 -34.18
C ASP A 422 -5.69 -33.17 -35.70
N CYS A 423 -6.02 -32.07 -36.39
CA CYS A 423 -5.94 -31.94 -37.85
C CYS A 423 -5.92 -30.46 -38.24
N CYS A 424 -5.70 -30.21 -39.54
CA CYS A 424 -6.19 -28.99 -40.17
C CYS A 424 -5.55 -27.68 -39.67
N SER A 425 -4.35 -27.76 -39.09
CA SER A 425 -3.62 -26.62 -38.52
C SER A 425 -3.22 -25.59 -39.58
N GLU A 426 -3.08 -26.02 -40.82
CA GLU A 426 -2.76 -25.19 -41.98
C GLU A 426 -3.84 -24.14 -42.33
N ARG A 427 -5.08 -24.28 -41.80
CA ARG A 427 -6.19 -23.36 -42.09
C ARG A 427 -5.95 -21.93 -41.65
N LEU A 428 -5.15 -21.72 -40.58
CA LEU A 428 -4.78 -20.39 -40.07
C LEU A 428 -3.71 -19.69 -40.91
N LEU A 429 -3.14 -20.33 -41.93
CA LEU A 429 -2.14 -19.71 -42.80
C LEU A 429 -2.73 -18.44 -43.45
N GLU A 430 -1.98 -17.34 -43.42
CA GLU A 430 -2.37 -16.00 -43.92
C GLU A 430 -3.51 -15.32 -43.14
N ALA A 431 -3.88 -15.82 -41.95
CA ALA A 431 -4.78 -15.08 -41.07
C ALA A 431 -4.11 -13.79 -40.58
N GLU A 432 -4.86 -12.69 -40.63
CA GLU A 432 -4.43 -11.35 -40.21
C GLU A 432 -4.94 -11.04 -38.80
N ILE A 433 -4.05 -10.48 -37.98
CA ILE A 433 -4.39 -10.01 -36.64
C ILE A 433 -4.50 -8.51 -36.71
N ARG A 434 -5.65 -7.98 -36.30
CA ARG A 434 -5.99 -6.56 -36.46
C ARG A 434 -6.32 -5.94 -35.11
N VAL A 435 -5.75 -4.76 -34.83
CA VAL A 435 -5.92 -4.03 -33.57
C VAL A 435 -6.37 -2.60 -33.86
N GLY A 436 -7.46 -2.16 -33.23
CA GLY A 436 -7.96 -0.78 -33.36
C GLY A 436 -9.30 -0.55 -32.69
N ASP A 437 -9.91 0.60 -32.93
CA ASP A 437 -11.15 1.02 -32.25
C ASP A 437 -12.43 0.77 -33.06
N SER A 438 -12.32 0.21 -34.27
CA SER A 438 -13.48 -0.10 -35.11
C SER A 438 -14.04 -1.49 -34.82
N ALA A 439 -15.36 -1.59 -34.71
CA ALA A 439 -16.10 -2.83 -34.47
C ALA A 439 -16.55 -3.52 -35.78
N ASP A 440 -15.94 -3.21 -36.93
CA ASP A 440 -16.24 -3.79 -38.24
C ASP A 440 -15.12 -4.69 -38.78
N ASN A 441 -14.12 -5.00 -37.95
CA ASN A 441 -12.91 -5.75 -38.29
C ASN A 441 -12.00 -5.08 -39.34
N ASN A 442 -12.24 -3.81 -39.71
CA ASN A 442 -11.38 -3.06 -40.65
C ASN A 442 -10.25 -2.29 -39.94
N ASN A 443 -9.77 -2.81 -38.81
CA ASN A 443 -8.67 -2.22 -38.07
C ASN A 443 -7.31 -2.48 -38.76
N PRO A 444 -6.27 -1.66 -38.47
CA PRO A 444 -4.90 -1.91 -38.91
C PRO A 444 -4.44 -3.33 -38.59
N VAL A 445 -3.80 -3.97 -39.56
CA VAL A 445 -3.16 -5.29 -39.37
C VAL A 445 -1.91 -5.07 -38.52
N CYS A 446 -1.83 -5.73 -37.37
CA CYS A 446 -0.65 -5.74 -36.53
C CYS A 446 0.38 -6.76 -37.03
N ASP A 447 -0.06 -7.97 -37.38
CA ASP A 447 0.80 -9.04 -37.91
C ASP A 447 -0.04 -10.06 -38.71
N THR A 448 0.61 -10.98 -39.41
CA THR A 448 -0.01 -12.03 -40.25
C THR A 448 0.64 -13.38 -39.99
N ILE A 449 -0.18 -14.43 -39.85
CA ILE A 449 0.29 -15.79 -39.59
C ILE A 449 0.98 -16.36 -40.84
N LYS A 450 2.30 -16.53 -40.76
CA LYS A 450 3.14 -17.05 -41.86
C LYS A 450 3.28 -18.57 -41.87
N VAL A 451 3.07 -19.23 -40.73
CA VAL A 451 3.22 -20.69 -40.57
C VAL A 451 2.06 -21.23 -39.73
N GLY A 452 1.07 -21.83 -40.39
CA GLY A 452 -0.11 -22.39 -39.71
C GLY A 452 0.16 -23.66 -38.90
N SER A 453 1.23 -24.41 -39.18
CA SER A 453 1.47 -25.71 -38.51
C SER A 453 1.96 -25.63 -37.05
N GLN A 454 2.23 -24.43 -36.53
CA GLN A 454 2.67 -24.25 -35.15
C GLN A 454 1.49 -24.34 -34.19
N GLY A 455 1.68 -25.01 -33.04
CA GLY A 455 0.61 -25.13 -32.03
C GLY A 455 0.38 -23.89 -31.17
N THR A 456 1.39 -23.03 -31.05
CA THR A 456 1.29 -21.74 -30.38
C THR A 456 2.03 -20.74 -31.25
N ILE A 457 1.35 -19.65 -31.61
CA ILE A 457 1.81 -18.63 -32.53
C ILE A 457 1.77 -17.31 -31.77
N THR A 458 2.93 -16.71 -31.54
CA THR A 458 3.04 -15.39 -30.87
C THR A 458 3.29 -14.33 -31.91
N LEU A 459 2.47 -13.28 -31.91
CA LEU A 459 2.46 -12.21 -32.90
C LEU A 459 2.67 -10.89 -32.20
N CYS A 460 3.62 -10.10 -32.68
CA CYS A 460 3.95 -8.81 -32.08
C CYS A 460 3.09 -7.72 -32.72
N CYS A 461 2.36 -6.96 -31.90
CA CYS A 461 1.52 -5.86 -32.40
C CYS A 461 2.19 -4.48 -32.21
N GLU A 462 3.47 -4.44 -31.81
CA GLU A 462 4.30 -3.22 -31.63
C GLU A 462 3.66 -2.11 -30.78
N GLY A 463 2.73 -2.48 -29.90
CA GLY A 463 2.00 -1.50 -29.10
C GLY A 463 0.96 -0.72 -29.90
N LEU A 464 0.33 -1.33 -30.91
CA LEU A 464 -0.83 -0.77 -31.57
C LEU A 464 -1.96 -0.55 -30.57
N GLU A 465 -2.54 0.65 -30.61
CA GLU A 465 -3.62 1.02 -29.70
C GLU A 465 -4.97 0.61 -30.28
N GLY A 466 -5.77 -0.09 -29.49
CA GLY A 466 -7.12 -0.46 -29.89
C GLY A 466 -7.95 -1.09 -28.79
N ARG A 467 -9.26 -0.89 -28.86
CA ARG A 467 -10.26 -1.60 -28.07
C ARG A 467 -10.59 -3.00 -28.61
N TYR A 468 -10.47 -3.20 -29.91
CA TYR A 468 -10.83 -4.44 -30.59
C TYR A 468 -9.60 -5.15 -31.13
N VAL A 469 -9.51 -6.46 -30.87
CA VAL A 469 -8.53 -7.37 -31.47
C VAL A 469 -9.29 -8.39 -32.32
N SER A 470 -8.94 -8.55 -33.59
CA SER A 470 -9.62 -9.46 -34.52
C SER A 470 -8.63 -10.38 -35.22
N VAL A 471 -9.00 -11.65 -35.38
CA VAL A 471 -8.33 -12.63 -36.24
C VAL A 471 -9.21 -12.81 -37.47
N VAL A 472 -8.69 -12.52 -38.66
CA VAL A 472 -9.45 -12.52 -39.91
C VAL A 472 -8.71 -13.36 -40.94
N ILE A 473 -9.37 -14.32 -41.58
CA ILE A 473 -8.85 -15.02 -42.77
C ILE A 473 -9.44 -14.32 -44.00
N PRO A 474 -8.67 -13.47 -44.71
CA PRO A 474 -9.17 -12.76 -45.86
C PRO A 474 -9.14 -13.60 -47.15
N GLY A 475 -10.04 -13.31 -48.08
CA GLY A 475 -9.88 -13.69 -49.49
C GLY A 475 -10.18 -15.15 -49.86
N ARG A 476 -10.60 -16.00 -48.91
CA ARG A 476 -11.04 -17.38 -49.17
C ARG A 476 -12.14 -17.82 -48.21
N GLU A 477 -12.95 -18.78 -48.66
CA GLU A 477 -13.85 -19.53 -47.79
C GLU A 477 -13.02 -20.51 -46.95
N GLU A 478 -13.11 -20.41 -45.62
CA GLU A 478 -12.32 -21.24 -44.72
C GLU A 478 -13.01 -21.40 -43.35
N ASN A 479 -12.70 -22.48 -42.64
CA ASN A 479 -13.08 -22.62 -41.24
C ASN A 479 -12.02 -21.96 -40.33
N LEU A 480 -12.43 -21.01 -39.49
CA LEU A 480 -11.57 -20.43 -38.46
C LEU A 480 -11.71 -21.23 -37.16
N SER A 481 -10.60 -21.81 -36.71
CA SER A 481 -10.48 -22.48 -35.40
C SER A 481 -9.30 -21.95 -34.60
N LEU A 482 -9.62 -21.49 -33.39
CA LEU A 482 -8.70 -20.93 -32.40
C LEU A 482 -9.00 -21.63 -31.08
N CYS A 483 -8.01 -22.30 -30.50
CA CYS A 483 -8.16 -23.04 -29.24
C CYS A 483 -7.95 -22.15 -28.02
N GLU A 484 -7.08 -21.14 -28.12
CA GLU A 484 -6.95 -20.07 -27.13
C GLU A 484 -6.35 -18.83 -27.84
N VAL A 485 -6.73 -17.63 -27.39
CA VAL A 485 -6.23 -16.34 -27.85
C VAL A 485 -5.92 -15.50 -26.63
N GLU A 486 -4.64 -15.26 -26.40
CA GLU A 486 -4.17 -14.42 -25.33
C GLU A 486 -3.77 -13.05 -25.89
N VAL A 487 -4.23 -11.97 -25.24
CA VAL A 487 -3.85 -10.61 -25.62
C VAL A 487 -3.07 -9.98 -24.47
N TYR A 488 -1.87 -9.52 -24.78
CA TYR A 488 -0.99 -8.86 -23.82
C TYR A 488 -0.76 -7.42 -24.25
N GLY A 489 -0.98 -6.52 -23.31
CA GLY A 489 -0.81 -5.09 -23.50
C GLY A 489 -1.21 -4.32 -22.26
N GLN A 490 -0.80 -3.07 -22.21
CA GLN A 490 -1.15 -2.14 -21.14
C GLN A 490 -2.38 -1.31 -21.54
N GLU A 491 -3.25 -0.99 -20.58
CA GLU A 491 -4.30 0.02 -20.83
C GLU A 491 -3.60 1.30 -21.30
N ALA A 492 -3.96 1.81 -22.48
CA ALA A 492 -3.29 2.97 -23.04
C ALA A 492 -3.43 4.13 -22.05
N LYS A 493 -2.31 4.73 -21.61
CA LYS A 493 -2.34 5.93 -20.76
C LYS A 493 -3.18 6.96 -21.50
N ALA A 494 -4.32 7.33 -20.91
CA ALA A 494 -5.15 8.40 -21.45
C ALA A 494 -4.23 9.61 -21.69
N VAL A 495 -4.07 10.02 -22.95
CA VAL A 495 -3.44 11.29 -23.29
C VAL A 495 -4.12 12.32 -22.40
N GLU A 496 -3.36 13.06 -21.58
CA GLU A 496 -3.91 14.13 -20.73
C GLU A 496 -4.48 15.21 -21.67
N VAL A 497 -5.74 15.07 -22.08
CA VAL A 497 -6.44 16.02 -22.93
C VAL A 497 -6.69 17.27 -22.09
N ASN A 498 -6.21 18.43 -22.56
CA ASN A 498 -6.64 19.72 -22.01
C ASN A 498 -8.12 19.92 -22.33
N LEU A 499 -8.97 19.61 -21.35
CA LEU A 499 -10.43 19.69 -21.44
C LEU A 499 -10.94 21.10 -21.70
N ALA A 500 -10.15 22.13 -21.37
CA ALA A 500 -10.53 23.52 -21.55
C ALA A 500 -10.73 23.91 -23.03
N ARG A 501 -10.03 23.21 -23.94
CA ARG A 501 -10.15 23.43 -25.39
C ARG A 501 -11.48 22.96 -25.98
N LEU A 502 -12.23 22.15 -25.23
CA LEU A 502 -13.53 21.59 -25.65
C LEU A 502 -14.72 22.36 -25.06
N GLY A 503 -14.47 23.29 -24.13
CA GLY A 503 -15.51 23.99 -23.40
C GLY A 503 -15.78 25.41 -23.92
N ASP A 504 -16.91 25.97 -23.49
CA ASP A 504 -17.24 27.38 -23.76
C ASP A 504 -16.78 28.25 -22.61
N VAL A 505 -16.27 29.44 -22.91
CA VAL A 505 -15.70 30.34 -21.90
C VAL A 505 -16.36 31.71 -21.87
N LYS A 506 -16.42 32.31 -20.67
CA LYS A 506 -16.96 33.65 -20.41
C LYS A 506 -16.13 34.34 -19.34
N GLN A 507 -16.20 35.67 -19.30
CA GLN A 507 -15.54 36.48 -18.28
C GLN A 507 -16.44 37.62 -17.82
N SER A 508 -16.18 38.17 -16.63
CA SER A 508 -17.00 39.19 -15.96
C SER A 508 -17.25 40.43 -16.82
N SER A 509 -16.21 40.87 -17.51
CA SER A 509 -16.27 41.93 -18.52
C SER A 509 -15.08 41.77 -19.47
N THR A 510 -15.07 42.51 -20.58
CA THR A 510 -13.98 42.44 -21.56
C THR A 510 -13.39 43.83 -21.74
N TYR A 511 -12.07 43.99 -21.52
CA TYR A 511 -11.40 45.29 -21.62
C TYR A 511 -11.38 45.83 -23.05
N ARG A 512 -11.06 44.96 -24.02
CA ARG A 512 -11.16 45.22 -25.47
C ARG A 512 -11.49 43.92 -26.21
N PRO A 513 -12.10 43.98 -27.40
CA PRO A 513 -12.55 42.78 -28.14
C PRO A 513 -11.45 41.75 -28.39
N GLU A 514 -10.20 42.19 -28.52
CA GLU A 514 -9.04 41.31 -28.78
C GLU A 514 -8.62 40.48 -27.55
N TYR A 515 -9.08 40.83 -26.34
CA TYR A 515 -8.75 40.15 -25.08
C TYR A 515 -9.95 39.40 -24.47
N ASN A 516 -10.74 38.77 -25.34
CA ASN A 516 -11.92 38.01 -24.95
C ASN A 516 -11.55 36.74 -24.15
N ALA A 517 -12.55 36.07 -23.56
CA ALA A 517 -12.29 34.92 -22.70
C ALA A 517 -11.65 33.71 -23.42
N ALA A 518 -11.85 33.56 -24.74
CA ALA A 518 -11.40 32.40 -25.52
C ALA A 518 -9.88 32.35 -25.74
N THR A 519 -9.20 33.49 -25.67
CA THR A 519 -7.73 33.55 -25.76
C THR A 519 -7.03 32.92 -24.56
N ALA A 520 -7.76 32.53 -23.51
CA ALA A 520 -7.21 31.79 -22.38
C ALA A 520 -7.30 30.26 -22.58
N VAL A 521 -7.87 29.75 -23.68
CA VAL A 521 -8.02 28.31 -23.97
C VAL A 521 -7.68 27.99 -25.43
N ASP A 522 -6.94 28.87 -26.09
CA ASP A 522 -6.59 28.74 -27.51
C ASP A 522 -5.41 27.78 -27.73
N GLY A 523 -4.72 27.36 -26.66
CA GLY A 523 -3.58 26.46 -26.68
C GLY A 523 -2.24 27.17 -26.89
N ASN A 524 -2.20 28.50 -26.85
CA ASN A 524 -1.00 29.29 -26.99
C ASN A 524 -0.60 29.95 -25.65
N LYS A 525 0.41 29.35 -25.00
CA LYS A 525 0.94 29.73 -23.68
C LYS A 525 1.78 31.02 -23.68
N ASN A 526 1.65 31.88 -24.67
CA ASN A 526 2.47 33.08 -24.75
C ASN A 526 2.06 34.08 -23.65
N SER A 527 2.93 34.26 -22.67
CA SER A 527 2.66 35.11 -21.50
C SER A 527 2.78 36.61 -21.80
N ASN A 528 3.24 37.01 -23.00
CA ASN A 528 3.29 38.41 -23.39
C ASN A 528 1.94 38.85 -23.98
N MET A 529 1.22 39.69 -23.23
CA MET A 529 -0.11 40.16 -23.62
C MET A 529 -0.14 40.91 -24.96
N MET A 530 0.98 41.52 -25.38
CA MET A 530 1.08 42.22 -26.66
C MET A 530 1.12 41.28 -27.87
N LEU A 531 1.35 39.98 -27.65
CA LEU A 531 1.39 38.94 -28.68
C LEU A 531 0.06 38.18 -28.84
N GLY A 532 -1.01 38.64 -28.20
CA GLY A 532 -2.40 38.31 -28.54
C GLY A 532 -3.00 37.06 -27.91
N SER A 533 -2.34 36.43 -26.93
CA SER A 533 -2.77 35.16 -26.33
C SER A 533 -3.19 35.29 -24.87
N CYS A 534 -3.80 36.41 -24.46
CA CYS A 534 -4.25 36.58 -23.09
C CYS A 534 -5.63 37.24 -23.01
N SER A 535 -6.50 36.67 -22.19
CA SER A 535 -7.79 37.25 -21.81
C SER A 535 -7.58 38.42 -20.84
N HIS A 536 -8.48 39.42 -20.85
CA HIS A 536 -8.37 40.56 -19.95
C HIS A 536 -9.74 41.20 -19.63
N THR A 537 -10.09 41.24 -18.34
CA THR A 537 -11.32 41.90 -17.87
C THR A 537 -11.14 43.40 -17.71
N ASN A 538 -12.21 44.16 -17.45
CA ASN A 538 -12.07 45.47 -16.81
C ASN A 538 -11.73 45.32 -15.33
N SER A 539 -11.60 46.45 -14.63
CA SER A 539 -11.43 46.48 -13.19
C SER A 539 -12.77 46.16 -12.50
N ASP A 540 -13.05 44.88 -12.27
CA ASP A 540 -14.30 44.36 -11.71
C ASP A 540 -14.12 43.88 -10.26
N ASN A 541 -15.21 43.78 -9.49
CA ASN A 541 -15.22 43.15 -8.16
C ASN A 541 -16.52 42.34 -7.93
N PRO A 542 -16.44 40.99 -7.91
CA PRO A 542 -15.27 40.19 -8.23
C PRO A 542 -14.99 40.14 -9.75
N ALA A 543 -13.71 40.18 -10.14
CA ALA A 543 -13.30 39.84 -11.51
C ALA A 543 -13.25 38.31 -11.66
N TRP A 544 -13.81 37.77 -12.75
CA TRP A 544 -13.88 36.32 -12.94
C TRP A 544 -13.80 35.88 -14.41
N TRP A 545 -13.30 34.66 -14.59
CA TRP A 545 -13.30 33.90 -15.83
C TRP A 545 -13.90 32.51 -15.55
N GLN A 546 -14.74 32.00 -16.44
CA GLN A 546 -15.47 30.73 -16.27
C GLN A 546 -15.45 29.90 -17.55
N LEU A 547 -15.22 28.61 -17.41
CA LEU A 547 -15.27 27.57 -18.42
C LEU A 547 -16.44 26.61 -18.14
N ASP A 548 -17.25 26.35 -19.16
CA ASP A 548 -18.28 25.31 -19.21
C ASP A 548 -17.76 24.10 -20.00
N LEU A 549 -17.42 23.02 -19.31
CA LEU A 549 -16.92 21.76 -19.89
C LEU A 549 -18.01 20.93 -20.60
N LYS A 550 -19.27 21.41 -20.66
CA LYS A 550 -20.46 20.73 -21.21
C LYS A 550 -20.93 19.51 -20.44
N LYS A 551 -20.01 18.68 -19.97
CA LYS A 551 -20.24 17.51 -19.14
C LYS A 551 -19.57 17.67 -17.78
N ARG A 552 -19.86 16.74 -16.86
CA ARG A 552 -19.18 16.67 -15.57
C ARG A 552 -17.84 15.96 -15.74
N TYR A 553 -16.79 16.55 -15.20
CA TYR A 553 -15.46 15.95 -15.16
C TYR A 553 -14.97 15.84 -13.73
N GLN A 554 -14.21 14.80 -13.45
CA GLN A 554 -13.39 14.69 -12.25
C GLN A 554 -12.07 15.42 -12.53
N VAL A 555 -11.98 16.68 -12.11
CA VAL A 555 -10.85 17.56 -12.40
C VAL A 555 -9.69 17.26 -11.45
N GLU A 556 -8.56 16.86 -12.01
CA GLU A 556 -7.36 16.47 -11.25
C GLU A 556 -6.46 17.67 -10.98
N LYS A 557 -6.24 18.53 -11.98
CA LYS A 557 -5.43 19.74 -11.88
C LYS A 557 -5.87 20.80 -12.88
N VAL A 558 -5.60 22.06 -12.53
CA VAL A 558 -5.77 23.22 -13.40
C VAL A 558 -4.43 23.94 -13.51
N VAL A 559 -4.00 24.25 -14.73
CA VAL A 559 -2.76 24.95 -15.02
C VAL A 559 -3.10 26.33 -15.56
N ILE A 560 -2.53 27.38 -14.98
CA ILE A 560 -2.77 28.77 -15.40
C ILE A 560 -1.45 29.38 -15.83
N VAL A 561 -1.40 29.91 -17.06
CA VAL A 561 -0.28 30.74 -17.53
C VAL A 561 -0.59 32.20 -17.20
N ASN A 562 0.23 32.77 -16.33
CA ASN A 562 0.12 34.15 -15.89
C ASN A 562 0.73 35.11 -16.93
N ARG A 563 0.36 36.39 -16.85
CA ARG A 563 0.97 37.44 -17.67
C ARG A 563 2.43 37.66 -17.29
N GLY A 564 3.32 37.67 -18.29
CA GLY A 564 4.78 37.71 -18.13
C GLY A 564 5.44 39.03 -18.51
N ASP A 565 4.81 39.89 -19.34
CA ASP A 565 5.39 41.16 -19.78
C ASP A 565 5.33 42.26 -18.70
N CYS A 566 4.24 42.31 -17.93
CA CYS A 566 4.10 43.11 -16.72
C CYS A 566 2.86 42.68 -15.94
N CYS A 567 2.67 43.22 -14.75
CA CYS A 567 1.39 43.14 -14.02
C CYS A 567 0.94 41.72 -13.60
N GLY A 568 1.83 40.72 -13.63
CA GLY A 568 1.51 39.35 -13.20
C GLY A 568 1.08 39.27 -11.73
N GLU A 569 1.49 40.22 -10.90
CA GLU A 569 1.12 40.30 -9.48
C GLU A 569 -0.38 40.48 -9.23
N ARG A 570 -1.15 40.95 -10.23
CA ARG A 570 -2.60 41.15 -10.13
C ARG A 570 -3.36 39.85 -9.86
N LEU A 571 -2.83 38.72 -10.32
CA LEU A 571 -3.43 37.40 -10.13
C LEU A 571 -3.31 36.89 -8.67
N ARG A 572 -2.53 37.58 -7.82
CA ARG A 572 -2.34 37.20 -6.43
C ARG A 572 -3.65 37.22 -5.64
N GLY A 573 -3.99 36.10 -5.04
CA GLY A 573 -5.24 35.90 -4.29
C GLY A 573 -6.41 35.43 -5.16
N ALA A 574 -6.20 35.15 -6.45
CA ALA A 574 -7.22 34.52 -7.27
C ALA A 574 -7.50 33.08 -6.80
N GLU A 575 -8.74 32.66 -6.87
CA GLU A 575 -9.22 31.33 -6.48
C GLU A 575 -9.70 30.56 -7.71
N VAL A 576 -9.24 29.32 -7.85
CA VAL A 576 -9.79 28.36 -8.82
C VAL A 576 -10.89 27.56 -8.15
N ARG A 577 -12.07 27.50 -8.76
CA ARG A 577 -13.26 26.83 -8.24
C ARG A 577 -13.81 25.83 -9.23
N VAL A 578 -14.22 24.65 -8.76
CA VAL A 578 -14.75 23.56 -9.59
C VAL A 578 -16.07 23.06 -9.02
N GLY A 579 -17.12 22.98 -9.85
CA GLY A 579 -18.41 22.46 -9.42
C GLY A 579 -19.48 22.50 -10.51
N ASN A 580 -20.75 22.39 -10.12
CA ASN A 580 -21.89 22.29 -11.05
C ASN A 580 -22.75 23.56 -11.11
N SER A 581 -22.46 24.57 -10.29
CA SER A 581 -23.16 25.85 -10.32
C SER A 581 -22.55 26.78 -11.37
N ALA A 582 -23.39 27.47 -12.13
CA ALA A 582 -22.96 28.46 -13.12
C ALA A 582 -22.69 29.86 -12.53
N ASP A 583 -22.97 30.07 -11.24
CA ASP A 583 -22.87 31.38 -10.56
C ASP A 583 -21.48 31.70 -9.99
N ASN A 584 -20.45 30.91 -10.31
CA ASN A 584 -19.08 31.01 -9.78
C ASN A 584 -18.95 30.82 -8.25
N ASN A 585 -19.98 30.36 -7.54
CA ASN A 585 -19.91 30.05 -6.10
C ASN A 585 -19.53 28.59 -5.80
N ASN A 586 -18.88 27.92 -6.76
CA ASN A 586 -18.43 26.54 -6.58
C ASN A 586 -17.32 26.42 -5.51
N PRO A 587 -17.11 25.23 -4.93
CA PRO A 587 -16.02 24.96 -4.00
C PRO A 587 -14.64 25.32 -4.59
N VAL A 588 -13.77 25.87 -3.74
CA VAL A 588 -12.40 26.27 -4.12
C VAL A 588 -11.51 25.04 -4.22
N CYS A 589 -10.95 24.82 -5.41
CA CYS A 589 -9.90 23.83 -5.67
C CYS A 589 -8.55 24.29 -5.11
N GLY A 590 -8.19 25.56 -5.32
CA GLY A 590 -6.94 26.14 -4.83
C GLY A 590 -6.93 27.66 -4.98
N ALA A 591 -6.02 28.31 -4.26
CA ALA A 591 -5.81 29.76 -4.32
C ALA A 591 -4.38 30.08 -4.75
N ILE A 592 -4.22 31.12 -5.56
CA ILE A 592 -2.94 31.59 -6.08
C ILE A 592 -2.31 32.50 -5.03
N THR A 593 -1.35 31.97 -4.27
CA THR A 593 -0.64 32.71 -3.22
C THR A 593 0.62 33.43 -3.73
N ASP A 594 1.29 32.82 -4.71
CA ASP A 594 2.45 33.36 -5.41
C ASP A 594 2.12 33.54 -6.90
N ALA A 595 2.11 34.80 -7.34
CA ALA A 595 1.85 35.18 -8.73
C ALA A 595 3.13 35.52 -9.50
N SER A 596 4.32 35.28 -8.91
CA SER A 596 5.61 35.47 -9.59
C SER A 596 5.92 34.38 -10.62
N GLN A 597 5.26 33.22 -10.50
CA GLN A 597 5.42 32.11 -11.43
C GLN A 597 4.71 32.41 -12.76
N ALA A 598 5.40 32.15 -13.87
CA ALA A 598 4.84 32.29 -15.21
C ALA A 598 3.76 31.23 -15.49
N THR A 599 3.85 30.05 -14.85
CA THR A 599 2.87 28.97 -14.96
C THR A 599 2.57 28.42 -13.57
N ILE A 600 1.29 28.35 -13.23
CA ILE A 600 0.80 28.03 -11.90
C ILE A 600 -0.07 26.78 -12.01
N THR A 601 0.36 25.68 -11.42
CA THR A 601 -0.38 24.41 -11.41
C THR A 601 -1.06 24.21 -10.05
N LEU A 602 -2.38 24.04 -10.07
CA LEU A 602 -3.19 23.82 -8.88
C LEU A 602 -3.80 22.41 -8.90
N PRO A 603 -3.46 21.53 -7.95
CA PRO A 603 -4.08 20.22 -7.85
C PRO A 603 -5.50 20.33 -7.29
N CYS A 604 -6.50 19.95 -8.09
CA CYS A 604 -7.91 19.91 -7.72
C CYS A 604 -8.36 18.58 -7.11
N LYS A 605 -7.45 17.60 -6.96
CA LYS A 605 -7.67 16.36 -6.19
C LYS A 605 -8.92 15.58 -6.60
N GLY A 606 -9.29 15.63 -7.88
CA GLY A 606 -10.46 14.93 -8.40
C GLY A 606 -11.79 15.58 -8.04
N MET A 607 -11.85 16.90 -7.88
CA MET A 607 -13.11 17.62 -7.70
C MET A 607 -14.02 17.44 -8.91
N LYS A 608 -15.25 16.97 -8.69
CA LYS A 608 -16.24 16.77 -9.75
C LYS A 608 -16.97 18.08 -10.08
N GLY A 609 -17.00 18.47 -11.35
CA GLY A 609 -17.72 19.66 -11.78
C GLY A 609 -17.88 19.78 -13.29
N ARG A 610 -18.91 20.52 -13.72
CA ARG A 610 -19.09 20.97 -15.10
C ARG A 610 -18.43 22.33 -15.36
N TYR A 611 -18.36 23.17 -14.34
CA TYR A 611 -17.80 24.52 -14.44
C TYR A 611 -16.48 24.61 -13.69
N VAL A 612 -15.49 25.22 -14.34
CA VAL A 612 -14.22 25.65 -13.74
C VAL A 612 -14.14 27.17 -13.83
N SER A 613 -13.84 27.85 -12.72
CA SER A 613 -13.78 29.32 -12.70
C SER A 613 -12.54 29.82 -11.97
N VAL A 614 -11.99 30.94 -12.44
CA VAL A 614 -10.92 31.69 -11.78
C VAL A 614 -11.51 33.02 -11.32
N VAL A 615 -11.49 33.28 -10.02
CA VAL A 615 -12.17 34.43 -9.39
C VAL A 615 -11.18 35.20 -8.53
N ILE A 616 -11.10 36.53 -8.69
CA ILE A 616 -10.38 37.41 -7.76
C ILE A 616 -11.43 38.02 -6.80
N PRO A 617 -11.53 37.53 -5.54
CA PRO A 617 -12.52 38.03 -4.60
C PRO A 617 -12.05 39.30 -3.88
N GLY A 618 -13.01 40.13 -3.47
CA GLY A 618 -12.82 41.14 -2.43
C GLY A 618 -12.06 42.41 -2.83
N ARG A 619 -11.74 42.61 -4.12
CA ARG A 619 -11.15 43.86 -4.62
C ARG A 619 -11.52 44.13 -6.08
N ASN A 620 -11.52 45.41 -6.45
CA ASN A 620 -11.56 45.84 -7.84
C ASN A 620 -10.22 45.48 -8.49
N GLU A 621 -10.22 44.61 -9.49
CA GLU A 621 -8.99 44.13 -10.13
C GLU A 621 -9.19 43.76 -11.59
N TYR A 622 -8.11 43.79 -12.37
CA TYR A 622 -8.07 43.23 -13.72
C TYR A 622 -7.64 41.76 -13.65
N LEU A 623 -8.49 40.85 -14.12
CA LEU A 623 -8.12 39.44 -14.30
C LEU A 623 -7.51 39.26 -15.70
N THR A 624 -6.28 38.74 -15.74
CA THR A 624 -5.58 38.40 -16.98
C THR A 624 -5.11 36.96 -16.93
N LEU A 625 -5.50 36.15 -17.91
CA LEU A 625 -5.12 34.75 -18.05
C LEU A 625 -4.64 34.50 -19.47
N CYS A 626 -3.40 34.03 -19.62
CA CYS A 626 -2.80 33.75 -20.93
C CYS A 626 -3.04 32.31 -21.40
N GLU A 627 -3.20 31.37 -20.47
CA GLU A 627 -3.72 30.04 -20.80
C GLU A 627 -4.33 29.45 -19.52
N VAL A 628 -5.38 28.66 -19.67
CA VAL A 628 -6.01 27.86 -18.63
C VAL A 628 -6.16 26.45 -19.19
N GLU A 629 -5.40 25.53 -18.64
CA GLU A 629 -5.52 24.11 -18.97
C GLU A 629 -6.23 23.37 -17.86
N VAL A 630 -7.19 22.52 -18.22
CA VAL A 630 -7.94 21.70 -17.27
C VAL A 630 -7.71 20.24 -17.62
N TYR A 631 -7.21 19.48 -16.65
CA TYR A 631 -6.92 18.06 -16.81
C TYR A 631 -7.77 17.24 -15.85
N GLY A 632 -8.30 16.14 -16.37
CA GLY A 632 -9.14 15.21 -15.64
C GLY A 632 -9.86 14.26 -16.57
N GLN A 633 -10.70 13.42 -15.99
CA GLN A 633 -11.48 12.41 -16.72
C GLN A 633 -12.97 12.76 -16.70
N GLU A 634 -13.71 12.39 -17.76
CA GLU A 634 -15.17 12.52 -17.75
C GLU A 634 -15.69 11.77 -16.53
N ALA A 635 -16.42 12.45 -15.67
CA ALA A 635 -17.01 11.80 -14.52
C ALA A 635 -18.00 10.78 -15.08
N LYS A 636 -17.77 9.49 -14.80
CA LYS A 636 -18.76 8.44 -15.09
C LYS A 636 -20.12 8.97 -14.63
N PRO A 637 -21.21 8.79 -15.41
CA PRO A 637 -22.54 9.00 -14.89
C PRO A 637 -22.58 8.22 -13.58
N ASP A 638 -22.77 8.91 -12.45
CA ASP A 638 -22.90 8.21 -11.18
C ASP A 638 -24.00 7.17 -11.43
N ALA A 639 -23.66 5.88 -11.35
CA ALA A 639 -24.61 4.82 -11.64
C ALA A 639 -25.83 5.14 -10.77
N VAL A 640 -26.95 5.45 -11.41
CA VAL A 640 -28.18 5.86 -10.74
C VAL A 640 -28.79 4.61 -10.12
N VAL A 641 -28.11 4.09 -9.10
CA VAL A 641 -28.53 2.93 -8.32
C VAL A 641 -29.69 3.41 -7.47
N ASN A 642 -30.86 2.79 -7.64
CA ASN A 642 -31.96 2.96 -6.71
C ASN A 642 -31.51 2.41 -5.34
N LEU A 643 -31.16 3.30 -4.42
CA LEU A 643 -30.67 2.98 -3.08
C LEU A 643 -31.73 2.20 -2.27
N ALA A 644 -33.01 2.39 -2.60
CA ALA A 644 -34.13 1.84 -1.86
C ALA A 644 -34.20 0.31 -1.90
N LYS A 645 -33.74 -0.32 -3.00
CA LYS A 645 -33.72 -1.78 -3.16
C LYS A 645 -32.89 -2.51 -2.10
N SER A 646 -31.91 -1.82 -1.53
CA SER A 646 -31.02 -2.36 -0.49
C SER A 646 -31.46 -2.02 0.94
N GLY A 647 -32.50 -1.19 1.08
CA GLY A 647 -32.98 -0.69 2.37
C GLY A 647 -34.02 -1.60 3.02
N ARG A 648 -34.45 -1.21 4.22
CA ARG A 648 -35.51 -1.89 4.98
C ARG A 648 -36.69 -0.94 5.18
N ALA A 649 -37.87 -1.34 4.69
CA ALA A 649 -39.09 -0.54 4.77
C ALA A 649 -39.99 -0.95 5.95
N ARG A 650 -40.67 0.04 6.55
CA ARG A 650 -41.72 -0.11 7.58
C ARG A 650 -42.83 0.91 7.34
N GLN A 651 -44.02 0.65 7.86
CA GLN A 651 -45.18 1.53 7.71
C GLN A 651 -46.02 1.58 9.00
N SER A 652 -46.85 2.62 9.12
CA SER A 652 -47.66 2.92 10.32
C SER A 652 -48.55 1.76 10.75
N SER A 653 -49.15 1.09 9.77
CA SER A 653 -49.94 -0.12 9.94
C SER A 653 -50.03 -0.86 8.62
N THR A 654 -50.51 -2.10 8.63
CA THR A 654 -50.63 -2.91 7.41
C THR A 654 -52.09 -3.34 7.24
N TYR A 655 -52.72 -2.99 6.12
CA TYR A 655 -54.14 -3.31 5.87
C TYR A 655 -54.38 -4.82 5.78
N ARG A 656 -53.49 -5.53 5.06
CA ARG A 656 -53.42 -6.99 4.98
C ARG A 656 -51.97 -7.44 4.77
N PRO A 657 -51.59 -8.66 5.18
CA PRO A 657 -50.19 -9.12 5.10
C PRO A 657 -49.53 -9.00 3.72
N GLU A 658 -50.31 -9.13 2.64
CA GLU A 658 -49.88 -8.99 1.25
C GLU A 658 -49.47 -7.56 0.85
N TYR A 659 -49.90 -6.52 1.59
CA TYR A 659 -49.58 -5.11 1.33
C TYR A 659 -48.56 -4.53 2.31
N ASN A 660 -47.52 -5.32 2.62
CA ASN A 660 -46.47 -4.93 3.55
C ASN A 660 -45.59 -3.78 2.99
N ALA A 661 -44.81 -3.15 3.87
CA ALA A 661 -44.01 -1.98 3.52
C ALA A 661 -42.92 -2.26 2.47
N ALA A 662 -42.40 -3.50 2.39
CA ALA A 662 -41.31 -3.84 1.47
C ALA A 662 -41.76 -3.91 0.00
N ALA A 663 -43.08 -4.05 -0.25
CA ALA A 663 -43.65 -3.97 -1.59
C ALA A 663 -43.41 -2.62 -2.28
N ALA A 664 -43.06 -1.56 -1.53
CA ALA A 664 -42.73 -0.26 -2.12
C ALA A 664 -41.24 -0.12 -2.48
N ILE A 665 -40.42 -1.16 -2.36
CA ILE A 665 -38.99 -1.15 -2.70
C ILE A 665 -38.54 -2.43 -3.40
N ASP A 666 -39.47 -3.18 -3.98
CA ASP A 666 -39.19 -4.48 -4.59
C ASP A 666 -38.74 -4.35 -6.06
N GLY A 667 -38.84 -3.15 -6.65
CA GLY A 667 -38.45 -2.87 -8.01
C GLY A 667 -39.57 -3.02 -9.03
N ASP A 668 -40.78 -3.41 -8.63
CA ASP A 668 -41.96 -3.51 -9.49
C ASP A 668 -42.70 -2.16 -9.54
N LYS A 669 -42.77 -1.55 -10.73
CA LYS A 669 -43.43 -0.25 -10.93
C LYS A 669 -44.90 -0.38 -11.33
N GLY A 670 -45.49 -1.57 -11.21
CA GLY A 670 -46.89 -1.81 -11.52
C GLY A 670 -47.82 -0.94 -10.66
N THR A 671 -48.70 -0.18 -11.29
CA THR A 671 -49.56 0.80 -10.59
C THR A 671 -50.90 0.22 -10.15
N ASN A 672 -51.23 -1.01 -10.53
CA ASN A 672 -52.49 -1.66 -10.18
C ASN A 672 -52.26 -2.64 -9.02
N ILE A 673 -52.76 -2.29 -7.84
CA ILE A 673 -52.54 -3.05 -6.60
C ILE A 673 -53.12 -4.48 -6.63
N PHE A 674 -54.04 -4.78 -7.55
CA PHE A 674 -54.60 -6.12 -7.71
C PHE A 674 -53.76 -7.01 -8.64
N GLN A 675 -52.83 -6.41 -9.39
CA GLN A 675 -51.95 -7.10 -10.34
C GLN A 675 -50.49 -7.12 -9.88
N HIS A 676 -50.08 -6.10 -9.12
CA HIS A 676 -48.72 -5.89 -8.65
C HIS A 676 -48.72 -5.56 -7.15
N PRO A 677 -47.69 -5.99 -6.40
CA PRO A 677 -47.56 -5.70 -4.98
C PRO A 677 -47.36 -4.19 -4.76
N CYS A 678 -48.23 -3.55 -3.97
CA CYS A 678 -48.02 -2.19 -3.47
C CYS A 678 -48.12 -2.19 -1.93
N SER A 679 -47.40 -1.32 -1.24
CA SER A 679 -47.58 -1.15 0.22
C SER A 679 -48.91 -0.45 0.50
N HIS A 680 -49.65 -0.86 1.54
CA HIS A 680 -50.93 -0.25 1.88
C HIS A 680 -51.21 -0.28 3.39
N THR A 681 -51.41 0.90 3.99
CA THR A 681 -51.72 1.04 5.42
C THR A 681 -53.21 0.86 5.73
N ASN A 682 -53.59 0.77 7.02
CA ASN A 682 -54.96 1.09 7.48
C ASN A 682 -55.19 2.61 7.40
N PRO A 683 -56.44 3.10 7.57
CA PRO A 683 -56.69 4.53 7.59
C PRO A 683 -56.18 5.13 8.91
N ASP A 684 -54.96 5.67 8.88
CA ASP A 684 -54.21 6.17 10.04
C ASP A 684 -54.10 7.70 10.00
N ASN A 685 -53.85 8.35 11.14
CA ASN A 685 -53.55 9.78 11.21
C ASN A 685 -52.40 10.04 12.22
N PRO A 686 -51.18 10.39 11.76
CA PRO A 686 -50.75 10.41 10.35
C PRO A 686 -50.50 8.99 9.81
N ALA A 687 -50.84 8.75 8.54
CA ALA A 687 -50.38 7.56 7.82
C ALA A 687 -48.95 7.79 7.32
N TRP A 688 -48.05 6.81 7.56
CA TRP A 688 -46.64 6.97 7.20
C TRP A 688 -45.97 5.68 6.72
N TRP A 689 -44.98 5.83 5.85
CA TRP A 689 -44.07 4.79 5.37
C TRP A 689 -42.64 5.30 5.51
N GLN A 690 -41.71 4.43 5.92
CA GLN A 690 -40.32 4.77 6.15
C GLN A 690 -39.36 3.70 5.63
N LEU A 691 -38.32 4.15 4.95
CA LEU A 691 -37.17 3.40 4.49
C LEU A 691 -35.94 3.69 5.33
N ASP A 692 -35.21 2.66 5.73
CA ASP A 692 -33.87 2.72 6.31
C ASP A 692 -32.83 2.26 5.29
N LEU A 693 -31.96 3.16 4.83
CA LEU A 693 -30.89 2.86 3.88
C LEU A 693 -29.64 2.22 4.52
N THR A 694 -29.63 1.98 5.84
CA THR A 694 -28.52 1.42 6.65
C THR A 694 -27.24 2.27 6.73
N LYS A 695 -27.05 3.19 5.79
CA LYS A 695 -25.93 4.16 5.74
C LYS A 695 -26.45 5.57 5.45
N LYS A 696 -25.57 6.56 5.62
CA LYS A 696 -25.89 7.97 5.32
C LYS A 696 -25.55 8.29 3.86
N TYR A 697 -26.51 8.88 3.17
CA TYR A 697 -26.35 9.33 1.80
C TYR A 697 -26.73 10.81 1.67
N ASN A 698 -26.10 11.51 0.73
CA ASN A 698 -26.62 12.77 0.20
C ASN A 698 -27.74 12.42 -0.79
N ILE A 699 -29.00 12.60 -0.39
CA ILE A 699 -30.18 12.26 -1.19
C ILE A 699 -30.45 13.39 -2.18
N GLU A 700 -30.30 13.11 -3.47
CA GLU A 700 -30.59 14.05 -4.54
C GLU A 700 -32.06 14.05 -4.89
N SER A 701 -32.69 12.88 -5.04
CA SER A 701 -34.11 12.79 -5.38
C SER A 701 -34.78 11.53 -4.87
N VAL A 702 -36.11 11.61 -4.72
CA VAL A 702 -37.00 10.50 -4.39
C VAL A 702 -38.07 10.41 -5.48
N VAL A 703 -38.30 9.22 -6.02
CA VAL A 703 -39.35 8.95 -7.00
C VAL A 703 -40.39 8.06 -6.36
N ILE A 704 -41.66 8.44 -6.44
CA ILE A 704 -42.78 7.67 -5.94
C ILE A 704 -43.64 7.22 -7.11
N VAL A 705 -43.89 5.92 -7.21
CA VAL A 705 -44.92 5.34 -8.06
C VAL A 705 -46.19 5.19 -7.24
N ASN A 706 -47.16 6.04 -7.55
CA ASN A 706 -48.47 6.10 -6.95
C ASN A 706 -49.40 5.04 -7.58
N ARG A 707 -50.48 4.73 -6.86
CA ARG A 707 -51.54 3.84 -7.31
C ARG A 707 -52.25 4.42 -8.53
N GLY A 708 -52.51 3.58 -9.55
CA GLY A 708 -53.05 3.99 -10.84
C GLY A 708 -54.41 3.40 -11.21
N ASP A 709 -54.90 2.37 -10.51
CA ASP A 709 -56.22 1.77 -10.78
C ASP A 709 -57.38 2.59 -10.20
N CYS A 710 -57.19 3.22 -9.03
CA CYS A 710 -58.08 4.20 -8.44
C CYS A 710 -57.38 4.94 -7.28
N CYS A 711 -58.02 5.98 -6.73
CA CYS A 711 -57.62 6.58 -5.45
C CYS A 711 -56.23 7.24 -5.42
N SER A 712 -55.69 7.65 -6.57
CA SER A 712 -54.38 8.31 -6.66
C SER A 712 -54.34 9.64 -5.90
N GLU A 713 -55.50 10.26 -5.71
CA GLU A 713 -55.68 11.52 -4.99
C GLU A 713 -55.32 11.44 -3.50
N ARG A 714 -55.30 10.25 -2.90
CA ARG A 714 -54.99 10.04 -1.47
C ARG A 714 -53.59 10.54 -1.08
N LEU A 715 -52.63 10.42 -1.99
CA LEU A 715 -51.24 10.85 -1.79
C LEU A 715 -51.07 12.39 -1.84
N ARG A 716 -52.09 13.14 -2.27
CA ARG A 716 -52.00 14.60 -2.36
C ARG A 716 -51.79 15.21 -0.97
N GLY A 717 -50.73 15.99 -0.82
CA GLY A 717 -50.32 16.61 0.44
C GLY A 717 -49.38 15.75 1.28
N ALA A 718 -48.92 14.59 0.76
CA ALA A 718 -47.91 13.79 1.44
C ALA A 718 -46.55 14.52 1.47
N GLU A 719 -45.91 14.54 2.63
CA GLU A 719 -44.59 15.12 2.84
C GLU A 719 -43.51 14.04 2.76
N ILE A 720 -42.46 14.32 1.99
CA ILE A 720 -41.30 13.46 1.90
C ILE A 720 -40.25 14.03 2.82
N ARG A 721 -39.83 13.25 3.80
CA ARG A 721 -38.89 13.65 4.85
C ARG A 721 -37.61 12.85 4.73
N VAL A 722 -36.47 13.54 4.78
CA VAL A 722 -35.14 12.93 4.68
C VAL A 722 -34.35 13.32 5.92
N GLY A 723 -33.79 12.34 6.62
CA GLY A 723 -32.99 12.64 7.81
C GLY A 723 -32.23 11.46 8.38
N ILE A 724 -31.49 11.73 9.45
CA ILE A 724 -30.67 10.74 10.18
C ILE A 724 -31.38 10.19 11.43
N PHE A 725 -32.65 10.57 11.63
CA PHE A 725 -33.51 10.12 12.72
C PHE A 725 -34.87 9.63 12.18
N PRO A 726 -35.63 8.82 12.93
CA PRO A 726 -36.99 8.42 12.57
C PRO A 726 -37.94 9.61 12.30
N PHE A 727 -39.01 9.39 11.52
CA PHE A 727 -39.73 10.43 10.75
C PHE A 727 -40.30 11.63 11.53
N ILE A 728 -40.52 11.50 12.84
CA ILE A 728 -41.11 12.56 13.69
C ILE A 728 -40.24 13.84 13.70
N ASN A 729 -38.94 13.72 13.46
CA ASN A 729 -37.98 14.85 13.49
C ASN A 729 -37.23 15.09 12.18
N SER A 730 -37.55 14.37 11.09
CA SER A 730 -36.83 14.54 9.82
C SER A 730 -37.36 15.75 9.04
N PRO A 731 -36.48 16.63 8.51
CA PRO A 731 -36.90 17.77 7.71
C PRO A 731 -37.62 17.33 6.43
N VAL A 732 -38.61 18.12 6.01
CA VAL A 732 -39.33 17.91 4.75
C VAL A 732 -38.40 18.29 3.60
N CYS A 733 -38.12 17.30 2.75
CA CYS A 733 -37.43 17.49 1.47
C CYS A 733 -38.36 18.16 0.45
N ASP A 734 -39.57 17.61 0.27
CA ASP A 734 -40.54 18.10 -0.71
C ASP A 734 -41.95 17.60 -0.34
N THR A 735 -42.99 18.11 -1.01
CA THR A 735 -44.40 17.75 -0.76
C THR A 735 -45.12 17.40 -2.05
N VAL A 736 -45.87 16.30 -2.05
CA VAL A 736 -46.66 15.85 -3.19
C VAL A 736 -47.83 16.80 -3.44
N THR A 737 -47.74 17.60 -4.49
CA THR A 737 -48.79 18.55 -4.90
C THR A 737 -49.59 18.06 -6.09
N ASP A 738 -48.92 17.44 -7.07
CA ASP A 738 -49.53 16.87 -8.27
C ASP A 738 -49.54 15.33 -8.20
N VAL A 739 -50.71 14.75 -8.45
CA VAL A 739 -51.00 13.31 -8.45
C VAL A 739 -51.65 12.87 -9.76
N SER A 740 -51.62 13.74 -10.79
CA SER A 740 -52.15 13.45 -12.12
C SER A 740 -51.33 12.40 -12.88
N LYS A 741 -50.05 12.24 -12.51
CA LYS A 741 -49.15 11.23 -13.04
C LYS A 741 -48.94 10.10 -12.03
N PRO A 742 -48.83 8.85 -12.49
CA PRO A 742 -48.54 7.72 -11.61
C PRO A 742 -47.13 7.80 -11.02
N THR A 743 -46.16 8.41 -11.72
CA THR A 743 -44.79 8.59 -11.21
C THR A 743 -44.55 10.05 -10.84
N ILE A 744 -44.13 10.29 -9.60
CA ILE A 744 -43.90 11.61 -9.01
C ILE A 744 -42.43 11.68 -8.59
N THR A 745 -41.67 12.61 -9.16
CA THR A 745 -40.26 12.84 -8.83
C THR A 745 -40.12 14.08 -7.97
N LEU A 746 -39.44 13.95 -6.83
CA LEU A 746 -39.28 14.97 -5.81
C LEU A 746 -37.78 15.22 -5.59
N ASN A 747 -37.36 16.48 -5.56
CA ASN A 747 -35.94 16.83 -5.49
C ASN A 747 -35.56 17.18 -4.04
N CYS A 748 -34.62 16.43 -3.48
CA CYS A 748 -34.13 16.60 -2.11
C CYS A 748 -32.83 17.38 -2.02
N ASN A 749 -32.30 17.92 -3.12
CA ASN A 749 -31.18 18.87 -3.15
C ASN A 749 -29.94 18.45 -2.34
N GLY A 750 -29.67 17.13 -2.25
CA GLY A 750 -28.52 16.59 -1.53
C GLY A 750 -28.70 16.51 -0.01
N MET A 751 -29.94 16.48 0.49
CA MET A 751 -30.21 16.32 1.93
C MET A 751 -29.57 15.05 2.49
N VAL A 752 -28.85 15.20 3.60
CA VAL A 752 -28.21 14.07 4.28
C VAL A 752 -29.26 13.22 4.98
N GLY A 753 -29.40 11.97 4.55
CA GLY A 753 -30.39 11.05 5.11
C GLY A 753 -29.92 9.61 5.15
N GLN A 754 -30.26 8.93 6.25
CA GLN A 754 -30.34 7.47 6.32
C GLN A 754 -31.79 7.00 6.18
N TYR A 755 -32.73 7.80 6.71
CA TYR A 755 -34.16 7.53 6.67
C TYR A 755 -34.85 8.41 5.64
N ILE A 756 -35.69 7.79 4.81
CA ILE A 756 -36.61 8.46 3.89
C ILE A 756 -38.02 8.10 4.35
N SER A 757 -38.90 9.08 4.52
CA SER A 757 -40.25 8.84 5.01
C SER A 757 -41.28 9.58 4.17
N VAL A 758 -42.37 8.90 3.84
CA VAL A 758 -43.55 9.49 3.19
C VAL A 758 -44.64 9.56 4.24
N VAL A 759 -45.13 10.77 4.54
CA VAL A 759 -46.08 11.02 5.63
C VAL A 759 -47.27 11.80 5.08
N ILE A 760 -48.49 11.35 5.34
CA ILE A 760 -49.71 12.14 5.09
C ILE A 760 -50.13 12.80 6.41
N PRO A 761 -49.85 14.10 6.62
CA PRO A 761 -50.19 14.76 7.87
C PRO A 761 -51.65 15.23 7.91
N GLY A 762 -52.21 15.32 9.12
CA GLY A 762 -53.40 16.12 9.39
C GLY A 762 -54.75 15.53 8.96
N ARG A 763 -54.80 14.30 8.44
CA ARG A 763 -56.05 13.59 8.14
C ARG A 763 -55.90 12.08 8.29
N GLN A 764 -57.01 11.42 8.59
CA GLN A 764 -57.10 9.97 8.57
C GLN A 764 -57.18 9.50 7.12
N GLU A 765 -56.17 8.74 6.67
CA GLU A 765 -56.06 8.37 5.25
C GLU A 765 -55.30 7.05 5.07
N TYR A 766 -55.52 6.39 3.93
CA TYR A 766 -54.71 5.27 3.49
C TYR A 766 -53.46 5.75 2.75
N LEU A 767 -52.27 5.29 3.17
CA LEU A 767 -51.04 5.48 2.41
C LEU A 767 -50.81 4.26 1.52
N THR A 768 -50.78 4.49 0.20
CA THR A 768 -50.46 3.47 -0.80
C THR A 768 -49.27 3.92 -1.64
N LEU A 769 -48.24 3.09 -1.71
CA LEU A 769 -47.02 3.33 -2.50
C LEU A 769 -46.73 2.04 -3.26
N CYS A 770 -46.69 2.11 -4.60
CA CYS A 770 -46.41 0.94 -5.43
C CYS A 770 -44.90 0.78 -5.66
N GLU A 771 -44.14 1.86 -5.71
CA GLU A 771 -42.67 1.79 -5.69
C GLU A 771 -42.11 3.13 -5.18
N VAL A 772 -40.99 3.08 -4.47
CA VAL A 772 -40.23 4.23 -4.00
C VAL A 772 -38.77 4.04 -4.40
N GLU A 773 -38.30 4.90 -5.29
CA GLU A 773 -36.90 4.94 -5.69
C GLU A 773 -36.17 6.09 -5.01
N VAL A 774 -34.95 5.84 -4.54
CA VAL A 774 -34.13 6.85 -3.87
C VAL A 774 -32.79 6.95 -4.58
N TYR A 775 -32.40 8.17 -4.95
CA TYR A 775 -31.15 8.44 -5.65
C TYR A 775 -30.30 9.43 -4.86
N GLY A 776 -29.03 9.08 -4.67
CA GLY A 776 -28.09 9.84 -3.87
C GLY A 776 -26.70 9.22 -3.82
N GLN A 777 -25.77 9.89 -3.13
CA GLN A 777 -24.37 9.46 -3.01
C GLN A 777 -24.00 9.10 -1.57
N GLU A 778 -23.26 8.00 -1.37
CA GLU A 778 -22.79 7.59 -0.02
C GLU A 778 -21.83 8.64 0.54
N ILE A 779 -22.02 9.04 1.80
CA ILE A 779 -21.13 10.00 2.46
C ILE A 779 -19.89 9.26 2.96
N CYS A 780 -18.81 9.31 2.17
CA CYS A 780 -17.50 8.81 2.58
C CYS A 780 -16.80 9.82 3.51
N LEU A 781 -16.55 9.45 4.77
CA LEU A 781 -15.89 10.28 5.80
C LEU A 781 -14.36 10.43 5.54
N PHE A 782 -13.98 10.89 4.35
CA PHE A 782 -12.58 11.07 3.95
C PHE A 782 -12.20 12.56 3.76
N PHE A 783 -12.75 13.51 4.52
CA PHE A 783 -12.35 14.92 4.42
C PHE A 783 -12.57 15.74 5.71
N ILE A 784 -11.86 15.42 6.81
CA ILE A 784 -11.54 16.42 7.86
C ILE A 784 -10.16 16.11 8.46
N ARG A 785 -9.09 16.39 7.69
CA ARG A 785 -7.71 16.45 8.23
C ARG A 785 -6.95 17.70 7.81
N MET A 786 -7.67 18.80 7.57
CA MET A 786 -7.04 20.06 7.18
C MET A 786 -7.88 21.26 7.61
N LYS A 787 -8.06 21.45 8.92
CA LYS A 787 -8.52 22.72 9.53
C LYS A 787 -8.16 22.87 11.03
N CYS A 788 -7.08 22.24 11.50
CA CYS A 788 -6.60 22.40 12.89
C CYS A 788 -5.31 23.24 13.05
N ILE A 789 -4.74 23.80 11.98
CA ILE A 789 -3.42 24.47 12.06
C ILE A 789 -3.51 26.01 12.15
N VAL A 790 -4.70 26.61 11.99
CA VAL A 790 -4.83 28.10 12.04
C VAL A 790 -5.48 28.61 13.34
N VAL A 791 -6.05 27.75 14.19
CA VAL A 791 -6.64 28.16 15.49
C VAL A 791 -5.61 28.11 16.64
N LEU A 792 -4.43 27.53 16.42
CA LEU A 792 -3.38 27.35 17.43
C LEU A 792 -2.51 28.60 17.70
N LEU A 793 -2.76 29.73 17.02
CA LEU A 793 -1.98 30.97 17.21
C LEU A 793 -2.78 32.18 17.73
N VAL A 794 -4.08 32.03 18.04
CA VAL A 794 -4.90 33.14 18.60
C VAL A 794 -5.61 32.76 19.93
N GLY A 795 -5.46 31.53 20.40
CA GLY A 795 -6.19 31.01 21.59
C GLY A 795 -5.48 31.11 22.95
N ILE A 796 -4.32 31.76 23.07
CA ILE A 796 -3.54 31.75 24.33
C ILE A 796 -4.02 32.83 25.33
N SER A 797 -4.97 33.71 24.98
CA SER A 797 -5.42 34.79 25.87
C SER A 797 -6.87 34.69 26.38
N MET A 798 -7.61 33.61 26.12
CA MET A 798 -8.90 33.37 26.78
C MET A 798 -9.01 31.89 27.14
N GLY A 799 -8.99 31.60 28.45
CA GLY A 799 -9.11 30.25 28.97
C GLY A 799 -10.42 29.60 28.55
N TRP A 800 -10.32 28.59 27.69
CA TRP A 800 -11.44 27.71 27.36
C TRP A 800 -11.50 26.61 28.41
N VAL A 801 -12.49 26.71 29.30
CA VAL A 801 -12.93 25.57 30.12
C VAL A 801 -13.58 24.58 29.15
N HIS A 802 -12.98 23.40 28.97
CA HIS A 802 -13.61 22.31 28.23
C HIS A 802 -14.92 21.93 28.93
N SER A 803 -16.06 22.15 28.28
CA SER A 803 -17.37 21.74 28.79
C SER A 803 -17.60 20.27 28.45
N CYS A 804 -17.79 19.43 29.46
CA CYS A 804 -18.03 17.99 29.33
C CYS A 804 -19.51 17.64 29.20
N SER A 805 -20.29 18.47 28.52
CA SER A 805 -21.69 18.17 28.27
C SER A 805 -21.82 17.21 27.09
N PRO A 806 -22.67 16.16 27.19
CA PRO A 806 -22.91 15.27 26.07
C PRO A 806 -23.47 16.06 24.87
N PRO A 807 -23.06 15.73 23.63
CA PRO A 807 -23.59 16.38 22.44
C PRO A 807 -25.11 16.28 22.36
N PRO A 808 -25.84 17.32 21.90
CA PRO A 808 -27.28 17.25 21.74
C PRO A 808 -27.70 16.07 20.84
N GLY A 809 -28.49 15.13 21.38
CA GLY A 809 -28.95 13.94 20.67
C GLY A 809 -28.02 12.72 20.73
N ALA A 810 -26.99 12.71 21.58
CA ALA A 810 -26.18 11.52 21.84
C ALA A 810 -27.00 10.40 22.50
N ASN A 811 -26.78 9.15 22.08
CA ASN A 811 -27.47 7.99 22.65
C ASN A 811 -26.87 7.63 24.02
N ASN A 812 -27.71 7.44 25.04
CA ASN A 812 -27.28 6.90 26.33
C ASN A 812 -27.06 5.39 26.20
N LEU A 813 -25.79 4.97 26.22
CA LEU A 813 -25.37 3.57 26.05
C LEU A 813 -25.84 2.67 27.21
N ALA A 814 -26.04 3.25 28.39
CA ALA A 814 -26.34 2.52 29.61
C ALA A 814 -27.72 1.84 29.62
N GLN A 815 -28.69 2.38 28.86
CA GLN A 815 -30.06 1.85 28.79
C GLN A 815 -30.15 0.43 28.20
N SER A 816 -29.13 0.00 27.47
CA SER A 816 -29.07 -1.32 26.83
C SER A 816 -28.13 -2.31 27.53
N GLY A 817 -27.42 -1.86 28.58
CA GLY A 817 -26.43 -2.67 29.28
C GLY A 817 -27.01 -3.46 30.46
N ASP A 818 -26.30 -4.50 30.86
CA ASP A 818 -26.66 -5.27 32.05
C ASP A 818 -26.05 -4.64 33.29
N VAL A 819 -26.83 -4.53 34.37
CA VAL A 819 -26.37 -3.87 35.59
C VAL A 819 -26.47 -4.78 36.81
N LYS A 820 -25.50 -4.66 37.70
CA LYS A 820 -25.45 -5.33 39.01
C LYS A 820 -24.89 -4.38 40.07
N GLN A 821 -25.18 -4.66 41.33
CA GLN A 821 -24.69 -3.88 42.47
C GLN A 821 -24.26 -4.81 43.61
N SER A 822 -23.44 -4.30 44.54
CA SER A 822 -22.84 -5.08 45.64
C SER A 822 -23.86 -5.80 46.51
N SER A 823 -25.00 -5.16 46.77
CA SER A 823 -26.17 -5.75 47.41
C SER A 823 -27.42 -4.90 47.11
N THR A 824 -28.60 -5.39 47.45
CA THR A 824 -29.87 -4.69 47.21
C THR A 824 -30.59 -4.45 48.54
N PHE A 825 -30.86 -3.19 48.89
CA PHE A 825 -31.49 -2.81 50.17
C PHE A 825 -32.94 -3.30 50.30
N GLY A 826 -33.66 -3.38 49.18
CA GLY A 826 -35.05 -3.87 49.12
C GLY A 826 -35.46 -4.17 47.69
N ALA A 827 -36.48 -4.99 47.48
CA ALA A 827 -36.88 -5.50 46.16
C ALA A 827 -37.19 -4.40 45.12
N GLN A 828 -37.54 -3.19 45.56
CA GLN A 828 -37.81 -2.04 44.72
C GLN A 828 -36.55 -1.24 44.29
N TYR A 829 -35.40 -1.42 44.95
CA TYR A 829 -34.18 -0.63 44.73
C TYR A 829 -33.08 -1.37 43.95
N THR A 830 -33.49 -2.07 42.89
CA THR A 830 -32.61 -2.86 42.03
C THR A 830 -31.58 -1.99 41.29
N ALA A 831 -30.48 -2.60 40.83
CA ALA A 831 -29.44 -1.92 40.04
C ALA A 831 -29.99 -1.28 38.76
N GLN A 832 -31.02 -1.88 38.16
CA GLN A 832 -31.70 -1.45 36.93
C GLN A 832 -32.28 -0.04 37.04
N LYS A 833 -32.61 0.41 38.24
CA LYS A 833 -33.13 1.76 38.48
C LYS A 833 -32.16 2.87 38.12
N ALA A 834 -30.86 2.59 38.07
CA ALA A 834 -29.87 3.58 37.68
C ALA A 834 -29.72 3.73 36.16
N VAL A 835 -30.44 2.96 35.33
CA VAL A 835 -30.36 3.02 33.86
C VAL A 835 -31.74 2.92 33.20
N ASP A 836 -32.82 3.20 33.94
CA ASP A 836 -34.19 3.02 33.45
C ASP A 836 -34.71 4.25 32.68
N GLY A 837 -33.88 5.30 32.55
CA GLY A 837 -34.21 6.54 31.85
C GLY A 837 -34.96 7.55 32.72
N ASN A 838 -35.28 7.21 33.97
CA ASN A 838 -35.95 8.11 34.89
C ASN A 838 -34.93 8.89 35.74
N LYS A 839 -34.85 10.20 35.52
CA LYS A 839 -33.89 11.08 36.22
C LYS A 839 -34.43 11.65 37.54
N ASP A 840 -35.55 11.13 38.06
CA ASP A 840 -36.13 11.66 39.29
C ASP A 840 -35.20 11.38 40.48
N THR A 841 -34.65 12.44 41.04
CA THR A 841 -33.71 12.36 42.16
C THR A 841 -34.40 12.04 43.49
N ASN A 842 -35.74 12.02 43.54
CA ASN A 842 -36.49 11.65 44.74
C ASN A 842 -36.62 10.12 44.84
N MET A 843 -35.95 9.53 45.83
CA MET A 843 -35.93 8.08 46.00
C MET A 843 -37.32 7.45 46.21
N PHE A 844 -38.30 8.20 46.72
CA PHE A 844 -39.68 7.72 46.91
C PHE A 844 -40.48 7.60 45.61
N GLN A 845 -39.97 8.12 44.48
CA GLN A 845 -40.58 7.98 43.15
C GLN A 845 -40.10 6.72 42.41
N ASN A 846 -39.48 5.78 43.12
CA ASN A 846 -39.03 4.49 42.59
C ASN A 846 -38.07 4.64 41.39
N SER A 847 -37.17 5.61 41.47
CA SER A 847 -36.26 6.00 40.39
C SER A 847 -34.78 5.79 40.73
N CYS A 848 -34.43 5.22 41.89
CA CYS A 848 -33.03 5.09 42.29
C CYS A 848 -32.66 3.67 42.73
N SER A 849 -31.44 3.25 42.41
CA SER A 849 -30.83 2.05 42.96
C SER A 849 -30.36 2.30 44.40
N HIS A 850 -30.26 1.24 45.21
CA HIS A 850 -29.80 1.36 46.60
C HIS A 850 -29.17 0.07 47.12
N THR A 851 -27.91 0.15 47.55
CA THR A 851 -27.19 -0.96 48.19
C THR A 851 -27.46 -1.03 49.70
N ASN A 852 -27.08 -2.11 50.39
CA ASN A 852 -26.89 -2.06 51.84
C ASN A 852 -25.63 -1.26 52.19
N ASN A 853 -25.32 -1.19 53.49
CA ASN A 853 -24.11 -0.55 54.01
C ASN A 853 -22.87 -1.46 53.80
N ASP A 854 -22.44 -1.60 52.55
CA ASP A 854 -21.37 -2.53 52.15
C ASP A 854 -19.98 -1.87 52.18
N LYS A 855 -18.91 -2.66 52.31
CA LYS A 855 -17.52 -2.24 52.13
C LYS A 855 -16.74 -3.26 51.27
N PRO A 856 -16.38 -2.94 50.02
CA PRO A 856 -16.78 -1.75 49.24
C PRO A 856 -18.24 -1.83 48.77
N SER A 857 -18.94 -0.69 48.68
CA SER A 857 -20.22 -0.60 47.97
C SER A 857 -19.99 -0.20 46.52
N TRP A 858 -20.69 -0.86 45.59
CA TRP A 858 -20.46 -0.65 44.16
C TRP A 858 -21.69 -0.93 43.31
N TRP A 859 -21.73 -0.26 42.16
CA TRP A 859 -22.67 -0.51 41.06
C TRP A 859 -21.85 -0.65 39.77
N GLN A 860 -22.20 -1.63 38.93
CA GLN A 860 -21.50 -1.92 37.68
C GLN A 860 -22.49 -2.12 36.53
N LEU A 861 -22.14 -1.54 35.38
CA LEU A 861 -22.78 -1.67 34.08
C LEU A 861 -21.86 -2.43 33.11
N ASP A 862 -22.41 -3.41 32.41
CA ASP A 862 -21.82 -4.11 31.27
C ASP A 862 -22.47 -3.61 29.97
N LEU A 863 -21.73 -2.84 29.18
CA LEU A 863 -22.15 -2.28 27.89
C LEU A 863 -22.20 -3.31 26.74
N LYS A 864 -21.90 -4.58 27.02
CA LYS A 864 -21.80 -5.71 26.07
C LYS A 864 -20.65 -5.65 25.07
N LYS A 865 -20.23 -4.45 24.67
CA LYS A 865 -19.12 -4.17 23.77
C LYS A 865 -18.20 -3.11 24.38
N ASN A 866 -17.01 -2.93 23.81
CA ASN A 866 -16.12 -1.85 24.19
C ASN A 866 -16.58 -0.54 23.55
N TYR A 867 -16.52 0.55 24.33
CA TYR A 867 -16.81 1.89 23.86
C TYR A 867 -15.68 2.82 24.30
N ASN A 868 -15.34 3.81 23.48
CA ASN A 868 -14.55 4.96 23.89
C ASN A 868 -15.49 5.93 24.62
N ILE A 869 -15.42 5.96 25.94
CA ILE A 869 -16.33 6.71 26.81
C ILE A 869 -15.84 8.15 26.96
N ASP A 870 -16.62 9.08 26.44
CA ASP A 870 -16.29 10.51 26.48
C ASP A 870 -16.87 11.17 27.75
N THR A 871 -18.10 10.81 28.11
CA THR A 871 -18.83 11.48 29.20
C THR A 871 -19.75 10.51 29.94
N ILE A 872 -19.76 10.59 31.27
CA ILE A 872 -20.72 9.90 32.13
C ILE A 872 -21.52 10.95 32.91
N VAL A 873 -22.84 10.87 32.93
CA VAL A 873 -23.70 11.76 33.73
C VAL A 873 -24.30 10.95 34.87
N ILE A 874 -24.13 11.43 36.10
CA ILE A 874 -24.70 10.78 37.30
C ILE A 874 -25.76 11.69 37.90
N ALA A 875 -26.97 11.15 38.06
CA ALA A 875 -28.01 11.72 38.90
C ALA A 875 -27.94 11.08 40.30
N ASN A 876 -27.55 11.90 41.27
CA ASN A 876 -27.48 11.57 42.68
C ASN A 876 -28.87 11.73 43.34
N ARG A 877 -29.04 11.16 44.52
CA ARG A 877 -30.26 11.29 45.33
C ARG A 877 -30.46 12.72 45.82
N GLY A 878 -31.68 13.23 45.70
CA GLY A 878 -32.06 14.62 45.98
C GLY A 878 -32.94 14.86 47.20
N ASP A 879 -33.67 13.87 47.69
CA ASP A 879 -34.57 14.03 48.84
C ASP A 879 -33.83 14.07 50.19
N CYS A 880 -32.69 13.38 50.29
CA CYS A 880 -31.72 13.50 51.38
C CYS A 880 -30.40 12.85 50.97
N CYS A 881 -29.38 12.99 51.82
CA CYS A 881 -28.29 12.03 51.88
C CYS A 881 -27.35 12.03 50.65
N ALA A 882 -27.37 13.10 49.85
CA ALA A 882 -26.55 13.29 48.65
C ALA A 882 -25.04 13.20 48.95
N GLU A 883 -24.64 13.54 50.17
CA GLU A 883 -23.26 13.51 50.65
C GLU A 883 -22.63 12.11 50.66
N ARG A 884 -23.43 11.04 50.62
CA ARG A 884 -22.92 9.66 50.62
C ARG A 884 -22.11 9.32 49.38
N LEU A 885 -22.42 9.93 48.24
CA LEU A 885 -21.71 9.73 46.97
C LEU A 885 -20.33 10.43 46.92
N LEU A 886 -20.01 11.26 47.92
CA LEU A 886 -18.74 11.99 47.98
C LEU A 886 -17.55 11.01 48.04
N ARG A 887 -16.55 11.26 47.20
CA ARG A 887 -15.35 10.45 46.97
C ARG A 887 -15.61 9.08 46.32
N ALA A 888 -16.79 8.84 45.77
CA ALA A 888 -17.01 7.67 44.92
C ALA A 888 -16.16 7.78 43.65
N GLU A 889 -15.54 6.66 43.27
CA GLU A 889 -14.72 6.54 42.08
C GLU A 889 -15.57 6.00 40.93
N ILE A 890 -15.50 6.66 39.78
CA ILE A 890 -16.09 6.21 38.53
C ILE A 890 -14.97 5.56 37.75
N ARG A 891 -15.12 4.28 37.42
CA ARG A 891 -14.08 3.47 36.77
C ARG A 891 -14.60 2.96 35.42
N VAL A 892 -13.73 2.98 34.41
CA VAL A 892 -14.03 2.54 33.03
C VAL A 892 -12.93 1.59 32.58
N GLY A 893 -13.31 0.42 32.07
CA GLY A 893 -12.35 -0.55 31.54
C GLY A 893 -12.97 -1.89 31.16
N ASN A 894 -12.14 -2.91 30.96
CA ASN A 894 -12.57 -4.21 30.45
C ASN A 894 -12.60 -5.32 31.51
N SER A 895 -12.29 -5.01 32.77
CA SER A 895 -12.33 -5.97 33.87
C SER A 895 -13.72 -6.05 34.51
N PRO A 896 -14.32 -7.26 34.65
CA PRO A 896 -15.64 -7.43 35.27
C PRO A 896 -15.65 -7.36 36.80
N ASP A 897 -14.48 -7.24 37.45
CA ASP A 897 -14.28 -7.26 38.91
C ASP A 897 -14.29 -5.87 39.58
N ASN A 898 -14.64 -4.81 38.84
CA ASN A 898 -14.56 -3.39 39.24
C ASN A 898 -13.11 -2.87 39.49
N ASN A 899 -12.08 -3.62 39.12
CA ASN A 899 -10.68 -3.19 39.18
C ASN A 899 -10.24 -2.47 37.89
N ASN A 900 -11.06 -1.52 37.42
CA ASN A 900 -10.77 -0.73 36.23
C ASN A 900 -10.11 0.62 36.58
N PRO A 901 -9.38 1.26 35.65
CA PRO A 901 -8.86 2.61 35.83
C PRO A 901 -9.94 3.60 36.27
N VAL A 902 -9.59 4.49 37.21
CA VAL A 902 -10.47 5.55 37.70
C VAL A 902 -10.55 6.64 36.63
N CYS A 903 -11.74 6.80 36.05
CA CYS A 903 -12.04 7.91 35.16
C CYS A 903 -12.10 9.23 35.92
N ALA A 904 -12.82 9.24 37.04
CA ALA A 904 -12.90 10.40 37.90
C ALA A 904 -13.32 10.02 39.32
N THR A 905 -13.13 10.96 40.25
CA THR A 905 -13.62 10.86 41.62
C THR A 905 -14.62 11.99 41.86
N ILE A 906 -15.75 11.67 42.49
CA ILE A 906 -16.80 12.64 42.79
C ILE A 906 -16.36 13.50 43.97
N THR A 907 -15.97 14.75 43.71
CA THR A 907 -15.47 15.68 44.74
C THR A 907 -16.49 16.73 45.17
N ASP A 908 -17.56 16.92 44.40
CA ASP A 908 -18.62 17.89 44.67
C ASP A 908 -20.00 17.25 44.43
N VAL A 909 -20.85 17.33 45.44
CA VAL A 909 -22.23 16.81 45.44
C VAL A 909 -23.26 17.94 45.67
N SER A 910 -22.83 19.20 45.57
CA SER A 910 -23.71 20.37 45.66
C SER A 910 -24.77 20.39 44.55
N LYS A 911 -24.49 19.72 43.43
CA LYS A 911 -25.43 19.46 42.34
C LYS A 911 -25.93 18.02 42.43
N LEU A 912 -27.22 17.84 42.17
CA LEU A 912 -27.85 16.53 42.13
C LEU A 912 -27.60 15.78 40.82
N THR A 913 -27.20 16.48 39.75
CA THR A 913 -26.81 15.85 38.49
C THR A 913 -25.55 16.53 37.98
N PHE A 914 -24.52 15.76 37.69
CA PHE A 914 -23.27 16.30 37.17
C PHE A 914 -22.64 15.38 36.10
N PRO A 915 -22.14 15.97 35.01
CA PRO A 915 -21.35 15.26 34.02
C PRO A 915 -19.90 15.07 34.49
N VAL A 916 -19.32 13.96 34.07
CA VAL A 916 -17.95 13.53 34.36
C VAL A 916 -17.25 13.24 33.05
N CYS A 917 -16.09 13.85 32.85
CA CYS A 917 -15.30 13.70 31.63
C CYS A 917 -14.45 12.44 31.72
N CYS A 918 -14.66 11.49 30.81
CA CYS A 918 -13.83 10.29 30.69
C CYS A 918 -12.86 10.34 29.50
N ASN A 919 -12.84 11.43 28.74
CA ASN A 919 -11.82 11.75 27.73
C ASN A 919 -11.52 10.59 26.74
N GLY A 920 -12.53 9.81 26.38
CA GLY A 920 -12.41 8.70 25.44
C GLY A 920 -11.82 7.42 26.06
N MET A 921 -11.88 7.23 27.38
CA MET A 921 -11.45 6.00 28.05
C MET A 921 -12.18 4.79 27.46
N GLU A 922 -11.42 3.83 26.95
CA GLU A 922 -11.98 2.61 26.39
C GLU A 922 -12.42 1.65 27.51
N GLY A 923 -13.65 1.16 27.44
CA GLY A 923 -14.11 0.11 28.35
C GLY A 923 -15.46 -0.50 27.96
N ARG A 924 -15.63 -1.78 28.32
CA ARG A 924 -16.92 -2.48 28.33
C ARG A 924 -17.68 -2.29 29.64
N TYR A 925 -16.97 -2.17 30.75
CA TYR A 925 -17.54 -2.03 32.08
C TYR A 925 -17.38 -0.61 32.60
N VAL A 926 -18.47 -0.07 33.12
CA VAL A 926 -18.50 1.20 33.87
C VAL A 926 -18.95 0.90 35.29
N SER A 927 -18.21 1.34 36.29
CA SER A 927 -18.56 1.10 37.69
C SER A 927 -18.41 2.33 38.57
N VAL A 928 -19.33 2.50 39.52
CA VAL A 928 -19.24 3.50 40.58
C VAL A 928 -18.93 2.78 41.89
N VAL A 929 -17.81 3.11 42.52
CA VAL A 929 -17.26 2.36 43.66
C VAL A 929 -16.93 3.31 44.82
N ILE A 930 -17.42 2.99 46.02
CA ILE A 930 -16.96 3.59 47.28
C ILE A 930 -16.09 2.55 47.98
N SER A 931 -14.77 2.71 47.84
CA SER A 931 -13.78 1.70 48.27
C SER A 931 -13.32 1.87 49.71
N ASP A 932 -13.35 3.10 50.23
CA ASP A 932 -12.61 3.49 51.43
C ASP A 932 -13.39 3.27 52.74
N ARG A 933 -14.72 3.17 52.66
CA ARG A 933 -15.62 3.07 53.82
C ARG A 933 -16.81 2.15 53.57
N ALA A 934 -17.43 1.70 54.67
CA ALA A 934 -18.75 1.09 54.58
C ALA A 934 -19.76 2.21 54.30
N GLU A 935 -20.50 2.13 53.20
CA GLU A 935 -21.46 3.16 52.82
C GLU A 935 -22.59 2.60 51.96
N TYR A 936 -23.75 3.25 52.00
CA TYR A 936 -24.84 2.99 51.07
C TYR A 936 -24.60 3.74 49.74
N LEU A 937 -24.61 3.03 48.61
CA LEU A 937 -24.54 3.63 47.28
C LEU A 937 -25.94 3.81 46.69
N GLN A 938 -26.29 5.05 46.32
CA GLN A 938 -27.54 5.40 45.64
C GLN A 938 -27.27 6.12 44.34
N LEU A 939 -27.86 5.62 43.25
CA LEU A 939 -27.76 6.21 41.93
C LEU A 939 -29.17 6.29 41.33
N CYS A 940 -29.63 7.49 41.01
CA CYS A 940 -30.96 7.70 40.42
C CYS A 940 -30.93 7.59 38.89
N GLU A 941 -29.83 7.95 38.25
CA GLU A 941 -29.61 7.66 36.83
C GLU A 941 -28.11 7.73 36.53
N VAL A 942 -27.63 6.86 35.65
CA VAL A 942 -26.27 6.85 35.11
C VAL A 942 -26.39 6.82 33.59
N GLU A 943 -26.01 7.92 32.96
CA GLU A 943 -25.96 8.03 31.51
C GLU A 943 -24.53 7.89 31.04
N VAL A 944 -24.30 7.06 30.03
CA VAL A 944 -22.96 6.81 29.47
C VAL A 944 -22.98 7.21 28.00
N TYR A 945 -22.08 8.12 27.64
CA TYR A 945 -21.93 8.65 26.29
C TYR A 945 -20.53 8.39 25.76
N GLY A 946 -20.48 7.86 24.56
CA GLY A 946 -19.26 7.50 23.87
C GLY A 946 -19.56 6.92 22.50
N GLN A 947 -18.52 6.49 21.82
CA GLN A 947 -18.64 5.81 20.52
C GLN A 947 -18.26 4.35 20.69
N GLU A 948 -18.94 3.44 19.97
CA GLU A 948 -18.51 2.03 19.93
C GLU A 948 -17.04 2.04 19.52
N ALA A 949 -16.19 1.51 20.39
CA ALA A 949 -14.80 1.34 20.02
C ALA A 949 -14.85 0.43 18.80
N LYS A 950 -14.19 0.83 17.70
CA LYS A 950 -13.96 -0.08 16.57
C LYS A 950 -13.56 -1.41 17.18
N PRO A 951 -14.19 -2.53 16.81
CA PRO A 951 -14.05 -3.80 17.52
C PRO A 951 -12.59 -3.94 17.89
N ALA A 952 -12.30 -3.77 19.19
CA ALA A 952 -10.95 -3.69 19.69
C ALA A 952 -10.27 -4.90 19.09
N ASP A 953 -9.18 -4.66 18.34
CA ASP A 953 -8.48 -5.68 17.56
C ASP A 953 -8.60 -7.00 18.33
N VAL A 954 -9.41 -7.95 17.85
CA VAL A 954 -9.66 -9.17 18.64
C VAL A 954 -8.28 -9.80 18.81
N ASN A 955 -7.87 -10.13 20.05
CA ASN A 955 -6.65 -10.90 20.22
C ASN A 955 -6.89 -12.28 19.59
N LEU A 956 -6.47 -12.41 18.33
CA LEU A 956 -6.65 -13.59 17.49
C LEU A 956 -5.93 -14.80 18.09
N ALA A 957 -4.91 -14.57 18.94
CA ALA A 957 -4.17 -15.63 19.60
C ALA A 957 -5.04 -16.48 20.53
N ARG A 958 -6.08 -15.90 21.13
CA ARG A 958 -7.03 -16.62 21.99
C ARG A 958 -7.94 -17.59 21.24
N LEU A 959 -7.99 -17.46 19.91
CA LEU A 959 -8.75 -18.34 19.03
C LEU A 959 -7.88 -19.42 18.37
N GLY A 960 -6.55 -19.30 18.52
CA GLY A 960 -5.57 -20.18 17.92
C GLY A 960 -5.14 -21.32 18.84
N GLU A 961 -4.21 -22.13 18.34
CA GLU A 961 -3.57 -23.21 19.08
C GLU A 961 -2.05 -23.03 19.07
N ALA A 962 -1.45 -23.07 20.25
CA ALA A 962 -0.02 -22.82 20.43
C ALA A 962 0.79 -24.11 20.61
N SER A 963 2.00 -24.12 20.06
CA SER A 963 3.02 -25.18 20.19
C SER A 963 4.39 -24.55 20.42
N GLN A 964 5.36 -25.32 20.92
CA GLN A 964 6.71 -24.83 21.21
C GLN A 964 7.75 -25.94 21.01
N SER A 965 9.01 -25.56 20.81
CA SER A 965 10.14 -26.44 20.49
C SER A 965 10.33 -27.58 21.48
N SER A 966 10.17 -27.29 22.77
CA SER A 966 10.16 -28.27 23.84
C SER A 966 9.45 -27.69 25.07
N THR A 967 9.12 -28.52 26.05
CA THR A 967 8.41 -28.07 27.27
C THR A 967 9.26 -28.37 28.49
N PHE A 968 9.68 -27.32 29.22
CA PHE A 968 10.54 -27.47 30.42
C PHE A 968 9.83 -28.24 31.54
N SER A 969 8.52 -28.02 31.70
CA SER A 969 7.64 -28.73 32.63
C SER A 969 6.20 -28.61 32.17
N PRO A 970 5.31 -29.59 32.42
CA PRO A 970 3.91 -29.55 31.99
C PRO A 970 3.13 -28.28 32.39
N LYS A 971 3.54 -27.62 33.48
CA LYS A 971 2.95 -26.35 33.95
C LYS A 971 3.22 -25.17 32.99
N TYR A 972 4.27 -25.23 32.17
CA TYR A 972 4.74 -24.13 31.30
C TYR A 972 4.60 -24.47 29.82
N ASN A 973 3.44 -25.02 29.45
CA ASN A 973 3.12 -25.39 28.07
C ASN A 973 2.89 -24.15 27.19
N ALA A 974 2.84 -24.35 25.87
CA ALA A 974 2.72 -23.28 24.89
C ALA A 974 1.41 -22.47 25.01
N ALA A 975 0.32 -23.10 25.45
CA ALA A 975 -0.98 -22.44 25.58
C ALA A 975 -1.02 -21.40 26.71
N ALA A 976 -0.10 -21.48 27.69
CA ALA A 976 0.03 -20.47 28.73
C ALA A 976 0.39 -19.08 28.17
N ALA A 977 0.97 -19.00 26.97
CA ALA A 977 1.25 -17.72 26.32
C ALA A 977 0.03 -17.10 25.61
N ILE A 978 -1.14 -17.74 25.59
CA ILE A 978 -2.35 -17.25 24.92
C ILE A 978 -3.61 -17.38 25.79
N ASP A 979 -3.41 -17.54 27.10
CA ASP A 979 -4.51 -17.77 28.04
C ASP A 979 -5.26 -16.47 28.41
N GLY A 980 -4.70 -15.31 28.06
CA GLY A 980 -5.25 -13.98 28.30
C GLY A 980 -4.84 -13.39 29.65
N ASN A 981 -3.91 -14.02 30.38
CA ASN A 981 -3.43 -13.56 31.67
C ASN A 981 -1.96 -13.09 31.58
N LYS A 982 -1.80 -11.76 31.57
CA LYS A 982 -0.53 -11.05 31.42
C LYS A 982 0.36 -11.04 32.67
N ASP A 983 0.20 -11.98 33.60
CA ASP A 983 1.03 -12.02 34.80
C ASP A 983 2.48 -12.34 34.42
N THR A 984 3.36 -11.37 34.66
CA THR A 984 4.78 -11.46 34.29
C THR A 984 5.59 -12.35 35.24
N ASN A 985 5.00 -12.82 36.35
CA ASN A 985 5.67 -13.70 37.31
C ASN A 985 5.58 -15.16 36.85
N MET A 986 6.71 -15.76 36.50
CA MET A 986 6.80 -17.15 36.05
C MET A 986 6.15 -18.15 37.01
N MET A 987 6.13 -17.87 38.32
CA MET A 987 5.55 -18.76 39.33
C MET A 987 4.02 -18.73 39.36
N ALA A 988 3.39 -17.68 38.82
CA ALA A 988 1.93 -17.52 38.73
C ALA A 988 1.28 -18.54 37.77
N GLY A 989 2.07 -19.16 36.89
CA GLY A 989 1.60 -20.23 36.01
C GLY A 989 1.00 -19.78 34.68
N SER A 990 1.20 -18.52 34.30
CA SER A 990 0.72 -17.92 33.04
C SER A 990 1.82 -17.65 32.03
N CYS A 991 2.95 -18.36 32.10
CA CYS A 991 3.99 -18.20 31.09
C CYS A 991 4.40 -19.56 30.51
N SER A 992 4.64 -19.58 29.21
CA SER A 992 5.27 -20.68 28.50
C SER A 992 6.77 -20.74 28.79
N HIS A 993 7.36 -21.93 28.71
CA HIS A 993 8.80 -22.11 28.95
C HIS A 993 9.35 -23.32 28.19
N THR A 994 10.31 -23.09 27.28
CA THR A 994 11.03 -24.17 26.57
C THR A 994 12.19 -24.72 27.39
N ASN A 995 12.83 -25.81 26.97
CA ASN A 995 14.19 -26.12 27.41
C ASN A 995 15.20 -25.18 26.72
N SER A 996 16.49 -25.39 26.98
CA SER A 996 17.56 -24.69 26.26
C SER A 996 17.73 -25.32 24.88
N ASP A 997 17.01 -24.78 23.90
CA ASP A 997 16.94 -25.29 22.53
C ASP A 997 17.66 -24.33 21.57
N ASN A 998 18.17 -24.85 20.45
CA ASN A 998 18.74 -24.03 19.37
C ASN A 998 18.20 -24.51 18.01
N PRO A 999 17.28 -23.76 17.36
CA PRO A 999 16.59 -22.57 17.89
C PRO A 999 15.48 -22.93 18.89
N ALA A 1000 15.30 -22.12 19.92
CA ALA A 1000 14.10 -22.16 20.76
C ALA A 1000 12.96 -21.40 20.07
N TRP A 1001 11.77 -22.01 20.00
CA TRP A 1001 10.64 -21.41 19.29
C TRP A 1001 9.30 -21.67 19.96
N TRP A 1002 8.37 -20.75 19.74
CA TRP A 1002 6.95 -20.84 20.07
C TRP A 1002 6.16 -20.46 18.82
N GLN A 1003 5.11 -21.21 18.48
CA GLN A 1003 4.30 -21.01 17.28
C GLN A 1003 2.80 -21.09 17.62
N LEU A 1004 2.04 -20.20 17.01
CA LEU A 1004 0.59 -20.12 17.07
C LEU A 1004 -0.03 -20.39 15.71
N ASP A 1005 -0.94 -21.35 15.64
CA ASP A 1005 -1.84 -21.59 14.50
C ASP A 1005 -3.16 -20.81 14.72
N LEU A 1006 -3.39 -19.76 13.94
CA LEU A 1006 -4.61 -18.93 14.00
C LEU A 1006 -5.85 -19.62 13.38
N LYS A 1007 -5.70 -20.85 12.86
CA LYS A 1007 -6.71 -21.67 12.15
C LYS A 1007 -7.19 -21.10 10.82
N LYS A 1008 -7.08 -19.80 10.60
CA LYS A 1008 -7.39 -19.08 9.37
C LYS A 1008 -6.27 -18.10 9.01
N ARG A 1009 -6.27 -17.61 7.77
CA ARG A 1009 -5.37 -16.55 7.33
C ARG A 1009 -5.86 -15.18 7.81
N TYR A 1010 -4.95 -14.41 8.38
CA TYR A 1010 -5.20 -13.03 8.77
C TYR A 1010 -4.12 -12.10 8.22
N GLN A 1011 -4.49 -10.88 7.88
CA GLN A 1011 -3.58 -9.75 7.69
C GLN A 1011 -3.13 -9.27 9.08
N VAL A 1012 -1.98 -9.75 9.57
CA VAL A 1012 -1.50 -9.48 10.93
C VAL A 1012 -0.88 -8.07 10.99
N GLU A 1013 -1.57 -7.15 11.66
CA GLU A 1013 -1.16 -5.74 11.77
C GLU A 1013 -0.10 -5.53 12.86
N LYS A 1014 -0.24 -6.21 14.01
CA LYS A 1014 0.70 -6.13 15.14
C LYS A 1014 0.63 -7.39 16.03
N VAL A 1015 1.73 -7.65 16.73
CA VAL A 1015 1.88 -8.69 17.76
C VAL A 1015 2.37 -8.03 19.05
N VAL A 1016 1.76 -8.36 20.18
CA VAL A 1016 2.16 -7.88 21.51
C VAL A 1016 2.71 -9.04 22.31
N ILE A 1017 3.92 -8.89 22.87
CA ILE A 1017 4.56 -9.90 23.72
C ILE A 1017 4.67 -9.36 25.14
N VAL A 1018 4.12 -10.09 26.10
CA VAL A 1018 4.37 -9.87 27.52
C VAL A 1018 5.53 -10.76 27.94
N ASN A 1019 6.64 -10.11 28.25
CA ASN A 1019 7.88 -10.72 28.66
C ASN A 1019 7.85 -11.08 30.15
N ARG A 1020 8.75 -11.97 30.57
CA ARG A 1020 8.93 -12.35 31.96
C ARG A 1020 9.47 -11.17 32.79
N GLY A 1021 8.89 -10.95 33.96
CA GLY A 1021 9.17 -9.78 34.80
C GLY A 1021 9.79 -10.04 36.17
N ASP A 1022 9.82 -11.28 36.64
CA ASP A 1022 10.45 -11.64 37.92
C ASP A 1022 11.98 -11.78 37.81
N CYS A 1023 12.50 -12.31 36.69
CA CYS A 1023 13.90 -12.28 36.29
C CYS A 1023 14.05 -12.80 34.84
N CYS A 1024 15.25 -12.69 34.27
CA CYS A 1024 15.61 -13.34 33.01
C CYS A 1024 14.87 -12.86 31.75
N GLY A 1025 14.19 -11.71 31.80
CA GLY A 1025 13.51 -11.11 30.64
C GLY A 1025 14.47 -10.74 29.50
N GLU A 1026 15.77 -10.61 29.80
CA GLU A 1026 16.81 -10.34 28.81
C GLU A 1026 17.01 -11.46 27.79
N ARG A 1027 16.57 -12.69 28.10
CA ARG A 1027 16.70 -13.87 27.22
C ARG A 1027 15.96 -13.71 25.90
N LEU A 1028 14.87 -12.94 25.89
CA LEU A 1028 14.08 -12.65 24.70
C LEU A 1028 14.82 -11.73 23.70
N ARG A 1029 15.96 -11.13 24.09
CA ARG A 1029 16.73 -10.22 23.21
C ARG A 1029 17.23 -10.97 21.98
N GLY A 1030 16.88 -10.47 20.80
CA GLY A 1030 17.20 -11.08 19.51
C GLY A 1030 16.14 -12.08 19.02
N ALA A 1031 15.04 -12.26 19.74
CA ALA A 1031 13.92 -13.07 19.25
C ALA A 1031 13.27 -12.44 18.02
N GLU A 1032 12.95 -13.25 17.02
CA GLU A 1032 12.29 -12.87 15.78
C GLU A 1032 10.82 -13.29 15.82
N ILE A 1033 9.94 -12.36 15.46
CA ILE A 1033 8.51 -12.61 15.27
C ILE A 1033 8.29 -12.83 13.78
N ARG A 1034 7.74 -13.98 13.41
CA ARG A 1034 7.52 -14.38 12.02
C ARG A 1034 6.05 -14.63 11.76
N VAL A 1035 5.56 -14.23 10.59
CA VAL A 1035 4.16 -14.39 10.18
C VAL A 1035 4.10 -14.95 8.76
N GLY A 1036 3.32 -16.00 8.54
CA GLY A 1036 3.12 -16.59 7.21
C GLY A 1036 2.27 -17.85 7.25
N ASP A 1037 2.31 -18.66 6.20
CA ASP A 1037 1.49 -19.88 6.07
C ASP A 1037 2.26 -21.18 6.20
N SER A 1038 3.58 -21.11 6.39
CA SER A 1038 4.39 -22.29 6.60
C SER A 1038 4.33 -22.73 8.08
N PRO A 1039 4.05 -24.02 8.37
CA PRO A 1039 4.04 -24.53 9.73
C PRO A 1039 5.44 -24.81 10.30
N ASP A 1040 6.52 -24.66 9.52
CA ASP A 1040 7.89 -25.02 9.91
C ASP A 1040 8.69 -23.88 10.60
N ASN A 1041 8.04 -22.78 10.97
CA ASN A 1041 8.65 -21.56 11.53
C ASN A 1041 9.62 -20.80 10.59
N ASN A 1042 9.70 -21.16 9.30
CA ASN A 1042 10.50 -20.43 8.29
C ASN A 1042 9.74 -19.27 7.64
N ASN A 1043 8.72 -18.74 8.30
CA ASN A 1043 7.94 -17.62 7.79
C ASN A 1043 8.76 -16.30 7.79
N PRO A 1044 8.36 -15.30 6.96
CA PRO A 1044 8.95 -13.97 6.97
C PRO A 1044 8.99 -13.33 8.36
N VAL A 1045 10.12 -12.73 8.71
CA VAL A 1045 10.29 -11.97 9.96
C VAL A 1045 9.53 -10.66 9.84
N CYS A 1046 8.51 -10.46 10.68
CA CYS A 1046 7.77 -9.21 10.77
C CYS A 1046 8.47 -8.19 11.68
N ALA A 1047 9.12 -8.65 12.75
CA ALA A 1047 9.80 -7.80 13.73
C ALA A 1047 10.87 -8.58 14.52
N THR A 1048 11.84 -7.88 15.10
CA THR A 1048 12.87 -8.46 15.98
C THR A 1048 12.87 -7.73 17.32
N VAL A 1049 12.95 -8.49 18.41
CA VAL A 1049 13.01 -7.95 19.77
C VAL A 1049 14.43 -7.44 20.05
N THR A 1050 14.64 -6.13 19.90
CA THR A 1050 15.92 -5.48 20.17
C THR A 1050 16.00 -4.88 21.58
N ASP A 1051 14.87 -4.38 22.07
CA ASP A 1051 14.73 -3.80 23.42
C ASP A 1051 13.86 -4.70 24.29
N VAL A 1052 14.38 -5.04 25.46
CA VAL A 1052 13.76 -5.88 26.50
C VAL A 1052 13.60 -5.10 27.82
N SER A 1053 13.80 -3.78 27.80
CA SER A 1053 13.61 -2.89 28.95
C SER A 1053 12.13 -2.78 29.36
N GLN A 1054 11.23 -3.01 28.41
CA GLN A 1054 9.79 -3.01 28.62
C GLN A 1054 9.28 -4.44 28.85
N LEU A 1055 8.40 -4.61 29.84
CA LEU A 1055 7.72 -5.88 30.09
C LEU A 1055 6.70 -6.24 29.01
N THR A 1056 6.17 -5.25 28.29
CA THR A 1056 5.22 -5.48 27.19
C THR A 1056 5.76 -4.82 25.92
N LEU A 1057 5.99 -5.65 24.91
CA LEU A 1057 6.58 -5.27 23.63
C LEU A 1057 5.47 -5.27 22.57
N THR A 1058 5.20 -4.13 21.96
CA THR A 1058 4.26 -4.03 20.83
C THR A 1058 5.05 -3.94 19.53
N LEU A 1059 4.86 -4.93 18.66
CA LEU A 1059 5.64 -5.12 17.45
C LEU A 1059 4.69 -5.02 16.25
N SER A 1060 4.94 -4.09 15.34
CA SER A 1060 4.10 -3.94 14.14
C SER A 1060 4.55 -4.93 13.07
N CYS A 1061 3.60 -5.73 12.56
CA CYS A 1061 3.82 -6.64 11.44
C CYS A 1061 3.28 -6.06 10.11
N LYS A 1062 2.85 -4.79 10.08
CA LYS A 1062 2.41 -4.05 8.87
C LYS A 1062 1.35 -4.75 7.99
N GLY A 1063 0.56 -5.65 8.56
CA GLY A 1063 -0.47 -6.39 7.82
C GLY A 1063 0.10 -7.53 7.00
N ILE A 1064 1.14 -8.25 7.46
CA ILE A 1064 1.63 -9.45 6.75
C ILE A 1064 0.53 -10.53 6.80
N PRO A 1065 0.11 -11.09 5.64
CA PRO A 1065 -0.84 -12.19 5.61
C PRO A 1065 -0.18 -13.47 6.14
N GLY A 1066 -0.87 -14.17 7.04
CA GLY A 1066 -0.43 -15.49 7.49
C GLY A 1066 -1.42 -16.21 8.39
N ARG A 1067 -1.35 -17.53 8.40
CA ARG A 1067 -2.03 -18.42 9.35
C ARG A 1067 -1.22 -18.67 10.63
N TYR A 1068 0.11 -18.67 10.53
CA TYR A 1068 1.01 -18.97 11.64
C TYR A 1068 1.75 -17.72 12.11
N VAL A 1069 1.84 -17.53 13.42
CA VAL A 1069 2.69 -16.52 14.07
C VAL A 1069 3.68 -17.24 14.97
N SER A 1070 4.99 -16.99 14.82
CA SER A 1070 6.01 -17.65 15.64
C SER A 1070 7.01 -16.67 16.24
N VAL A 1071 7.45 -16.96 17.47
CA VAL A 1071 8.56 -16.29 18.14
C VAL A 1071 9.74 -17.25 18.19
N VAL A 1072 10.86 -16.90 17.55
CA VAL A 1072 12.03 -17.76 17.39
C VAL A 1072 13.26 -17.04 17.94
N ILE A 1073 14.06 -17.68 18.79
CA ILE A 1073 15.39 -17.19 19.17
C ILE A 1073 16.43 -17.90 18.29
N PRO A 1074 16.95 -17.27 17.22
CA PRO A 1074 17.91 -17.89 16.32
C PRO A 1074 19.33 -17.85 16.88
N GLY A 1075 20.17 -18.78 16.43
CA GLY A 1075 21.63 -18.68 16.53
C GLY A 1075 22.24 -18.95 17.90
N ARG A 1076 21.45 -19.28 18.93
CA ARG A 1076 21.95 -19.72 20.23
C ARG A 1076 21.02 -20.69 20.93
N ALA A 1077 21.62 -21.55 21.77
CA ALA A 1077 20.85 -22.35 22.73
C ALA A 1077 20.32 -21.43 23.83
N GLU A 1078 19.00 -21.33 23.95
CA GLU A 1078 18.36 -20.43 24.91
C GLU A 1078 17.02 -20.98 25.37
N TYR A 1079 16.54 -20.48 26.52
CA TYR A 1079 15.19 -20.72 26.98
C TYR A 1079 14.25 -19.61 26.47
N LEU A 1080 13.18 -19.98 25.78
CA LEU A 1080 12.12 -19.05 25.38
C LEU A 1080 11.02 -19.03 26.45
N GLN A 1081 10.78 -17.86 27.04
CA GLN A 1081 9.67 -17.62 27.97
C GLN A 1081 8.77 -16.51 27.45
N LEU A 1082 7.47 -16.80 27.34
CA LEU A 1082 6.45 -15.84 26.92
C LEU A 1082 5.28 -15.92 27.90
N CYS A 1083 4.97 -14.81 28.56
CA CYS A 1083 3.87 -14.71 29.53
C CYS A 1083 2.54 -14.34 28.87
N GLU A 1084 2.56 -13.66 27.72
CA GLU A 1084 1.38 -13.52 26.87
C GLU A 1084 1.84 -13.14 25.46
N VAL A 1085 1.14 -13.61 24.44
CA VAL A 1085 1.29 -13.22 23.04
C VAL A 1085 -0.09 -12.85 22.53
N GLU A 1086 -0.26 -11.58 22.17
CA GLU A 1086 -1.48 -11.08 21.55
C GLU A 1086 -1.25 -10.84 20.06
N VAL A 1087 -2.17 -11.29 19.21
CA VAL A 1087 -2.09 -11.11 17.76
C VAL A 1087 -3.31 -10.33 17.29
N TYR A 1088 -3.06 -9.30 16.47
CA TYR A 1088 -4.08 -8.37 16.03
C TYR A 1088 -4.01 -8.20 14.52
N GLY A 1089 -5.17 -8.33 13.86
CA GLY A 1089 -5.26 -8.31 12.40
C GLY A 1089 -6.68 -8.54 11.90
N LYS A 1090 -6.86 -8.54 10.58
CA LYS A 1090 -8.15 -8.78 9.91
C LYS A 1090 -8.13 -10.10 9.16
N GLU A 1091 -9.24 -10.83 9.12
CA GLU A 1091 -9.34 -12.06 8.32
C GLU A 1091 -9.01 -11.70 6.88
N ALA A 1092 -8.03 -12.41 6.29
CA ALA A 1092 -7.70 -12.21 4.89
C ALA A 1092 -8.89 -12.77 4.08
N GLU A 1093 -9.46 -11.97 3.18
CA GLU A 1093 -10.51 -12.46 2.29
C GLU A 1093 -9.99 -13.70 1.57
N SER A 1094 -10.72 -14.82 1.68
CA SER A 1094 -10.43 -16.00 0.88
C SER A 1094 -10.50 -15.62 -0.59
N ASP A 1095 -9.58 -16.11 -1.43
CA ASP A 1095 -9.64 -16.08 -2.89
C ASP A 1095 -10.85 -16.86 -3.44
N GLY A 1096 -12.04 -16.45 -3.03
CA GLY A 1096 -13.33 -16.84 -3.53
C GLY A 1096 -13.80 -15.73 -4.44
N VAL A 1097 -13.75 -16.01 -5.74
CA VAL A 1097 -14.47 -15.30 -6.79
C VAL A 1097 -15.82 -14.81 -6.26
N LYS A 1098 -15.94 -13.50 -6.02
CA LYS A 1098 -17.24 -12.83 -5.97
C LYS A 1098 -17.55 -12.31 -7.36
N LEU A 1099 -18.23 -13.15 -8.12
CA LEU A 1099 -19.16 -12.72 -9.15
C LEU A 1099 -20.18 -11.80 -8.47
N CYS A 1100 -20.14 -10.50 -8.78
CA CYS A 1100 -21.22 -9.60 -8.45
C CYS A 1100 -22.12 -9.45 -9.69
N TRP A 1101 -23.33 -10.01 -9.56
CA TRP A 1101 -24.51 -9.68 -10.36
C TRP A 1101 -25.06 -8.31 -9.95
#